data_AF-A0A932HU74-F1
#
_entry.id   AF-A0A932HU74-F1
#
_cell.length_a   1.000
_cell.length_b   1.000
_cell.length_c   1.000
_cell.angle_alpha   90.00
_cell.angle_beta   90.00
_cell.angle_gamma   90.00
#
_symmetry.space_group_name_H-M   'P 1'
#
loop_
_entity.id
_entity.type
_entity.pdbx_description
1 polymer ?
#
loop_
_entity_poly.entity_id
_entity_poly.type
_entity_poly.pdbx_seq_one_letter_code
_entity_poly.pdbx_strand_id
1 'polypeptide(L)'
;MAERPIRPLDRHTIHSSQAPQETSIEKLPPQNIEAEQAVLGSILIDPEAMTKIADILHREDFYRGSHAKIYEAMTELYGHSEPIDILSLVNRLEDKQHLDAVGGRGYLTTLATVVPTSSNIKSYAFIVSRKATLRRLISAASEIVGLGYTEEEEVGDLLDRAEQLLFQVSQKHLQRNFIPISDILTETFERIDEIHKQAGKLRGISSGFSDLDRYLGGLQRSDLIILAARPSMGKTSLALDIARQVAVKTKTPTGIFSLEMSKEQLVDRLLCGEAGIDMWKMRTGNLSDKPGSDDFPRIGHAMGVLSEAPIFIDDSGTANIMEVRTKARRLKAEQNLGLLVVDYLQLMEGKTTENRVQEVSEISRGLKSIAKELNIPVIALSQLSRAVEQSNPPIPKLSHLRESGCLTGDTVILRADTGERIRMDRLAQRPKQIPIPIFALDEHFQIQIRMMSKVFSSGVKEVFELRTRSGRKIRASTNHPFRTLNGWKRLDELTIREQIAIPRELHTQGDTQTFQPEELGLLAHLLGDGCVVPRQPIHYTSGDMNNIRYVAAAAEKLFNIHPRIVRQENWWHVYLPSPYHVSKKRHNPIVEWFKKLGIEMWHSYEKRIPKSFFSMSEEDICYFLHHLWSTDGNISRKLIDNRSPGAAIYYATTSPYLAEAVQHLLLRVGIQSSLRERTESNGRRGYQIHVQGKDQQTMFLRKIGSHGLRGEIVPSLLRDLDRIQTNTNLDTIPKEIWTTGVLEAKNRHNYSWRNISTFLQMSYCGSSLLQNNVGRNRMGKLALALQDQTLTDLSTSDIYWDEVQSITSLGAREVFDATVPGLHNFLANDIFVHNSIEQDSDVVLFIYRDEYYHRDTNRPCIADIIIAKHRNGPTGQLELYWDKERVSFRNLAKTSSGPGELA
;
A
#
# COMPACT_ATOMS: atom_id res chain seq x y z
N MET A 1 38.07 -54.93 -53.61
CA MET A 1 37.23 -55.96 -54.25
C MET A 1 36.10 -56.29 -53.31
N ALA A 2 34.88 -56.08 -53.80
CA ALA A 2 33.67 -56.86 -53.57
C ALA A 2 33.30 -57.37 -52.16
N GLU A 3 32.04 -57.08 -51.82
CA GLU A 3 31.11 -57.95 -51.07
C GLU A 3 31.25 -58.06 -49.54
N ARG A 4 30.27 -57.50 -48.82
CA ARG A 4 29.04 -58.25 -48.51
C ARG A 4 27.86 -57.32 -48.12
N PRO A 5 26.61 -57.70 -48.46
CA PRO A 5 25.46 -56.81 -48.42
C PRO A 5 24.64 -56.94 -47.13
N ILE A 6 23.99 -55.83 -46.76
CA ILE A 6 22.92 -55.75 -45.78
C ILE A 6 21.61 -56.16 -46.46
N ARG A 7 20.87 -57.13 -45.90
CA ARG A 7 19.40 -57.29 -46.03
C ARG A 7 18.84 -58.39 -45.10
N PRO A 8 17.52 -58.43 -44.85
CA PRO A 8 16.88 -58.04 -43.59
C PRO A 8 16.32 -59.25 -42.81
N LEU A 9 15.91 -59.06 -41.55
CA LEU A 9 15.18 -60.08 -40.80
C LEU A 9 13.94 -59.48 -40.14
N ASP A 10 12.80 -59.90 -40.67
CA ASP A 10 11.47 -59.74 -40.11
C ASP A 10 11.27 -60.66 -38.89
N ARG A 11 10.54 -60.10 -37.91
CA ARG A 11 9.63 -60.75 -36.95
C ARG A 11 10.02 -62.13 -36.38
N HIS A 12 10.49 -62.12 -35.13
CA HIS A 12 10.20 -63.18 -34.16
C HIS A 12 9.78 -62.63 -32.80
N THR A 13 8.52 -62.92 -32.49
CA THR A 13 7.88 -63.23 -31.20
C THR A 13 8.81 -63.23 -29.97
N ILE A 14 8.60 -62.27 -29.06
CA ILE A 14 9.20 -62.29 -27.72
C ILE A 14 8.18 -62.83 -26.73
N HIS A 15 8.57 -63.93 -26.08
CA HIS A 15 7.90 -64.58 -24.97
C HIS A 15 7.61 -63.61 -23.82
N SER A 16 6.36 -63.61 -23.38
CA SER A 16 5.89 -63.04 -22.12
C SER A 16 6.56 -63.74 -20.93
N SER A 17 7.53 -63.06 -20.32
CA SER A 17 8.01 -63.39 -18.98
C SER A 17 7.22 -62.54 -17.98
N GLN A 18 6.52 -63.24 -17.09
CA GLN A 18 5.63 -62.68 -16.07
C GLN A 18 6.39 -61.75 -15.13
N ALA A 19 6.03 -60.47 -15.12
CA ALA A 19 6.31 -59.57 -14.01
C ALA A 19 5.50 -60.03 -12.77
N PRO A 20 6.02 -59.87 -11.54
CA PRO A 20 5.31 -60.30 -10.34
C PRO A 20 3.96 -59.57 -10.27
N GLN A 21 2.87 -60.34 -10.16
CA GLN A 21 1.57 -59.82 -9.73
C GLN A 21 1.71 -59.37 -8.27
N GLU A 22 2.18 -58.15 -8.06
CA GLU A 22 1.90 -57.44 -6.82
C GLU A 22 0.41 -57.11 -6.82
N THR A 23 -0.30 -57.78 -5.92
CA THR A 23 -1.67 -57.51 -5.54
C THR A 23 -1.82 -56.02 -5.23
N SER A 24 -2.49 -55.30 -6.13
CA SER A 24 -2.96 -53.94 -5.90
C SER A 24 -3.98 -53.98 -4.78
N ILE A 25 -3.52 -53.89 -3.53
CA ILE A 25 -4.37 -53.49 -2.42
C ILE A 25 -4.90 -52.12 -2.82
N GLU A 26 -6.23 -51.99 -3.03
CA GLU A 26 -6.89 -50.69 -3.12
C GLU A 26 -6.47 -49.87 -1.88
N LYS A 27 -5.48 -49.00 -2.02
CA LYS A 27 -5.00 -48.15 -0.93
C LYS A 27 -6.07 -47.10 -0.70
N LEU A 28 -6.91 -47.34 0.29
CA LEU A 28 -7.85 -46.33 0.80
C LEU A 28 -7.08 -45.03 1.10
N PRO A 29 -7.66 -43.85 0.79
CA PRO A 29 -7.05 -42.58 1.13
C PRO A 29 -6.68 -42.52 2.63
N PRO A 30 -5.54 -41.92 3.00
CA PRO A 30 -5.11 -41.83 4.40
C PRO A 30 -6.19 -41.26 5.31
N GLN A 31 -6.66 -42.09 6.23
CA GLN A 31 -7.72 -41.77 7.18
C GLN A 31 -7.44 -42.38 8.56
N ASN A 32 -8.09 -41.84 9.59
CA ASN A 32 -8.19 -42.50 10.89
C ASN A 32 -9.54 -42.12 11.52
N ILE A 33 -10.53 -42.98 11.31
CA ILE A 33 -11.90 -42.75 11.76
C ILE A 33 -11.98 -42.74 13.28
N GLU A 34 -11.24 -43.61 13.96
CA GLU A 34 -11.21 -43.69 15.43
C GLU A 34 -10.71 -42.38 16.03
N ALA A 35 -9.67 -41.77 15.44
CA ALA A 35 -9.17 -40.46 15.85
C ALA A 35 -10.18 -39.34 15.59
N GLU A 36 -10.91 -39.36 14.46
CA GLU A 36 -11.99 -38.40 14.21
C GLU A 36 -13.12 -38.52 15.22
N GLN A 37 -13.56 -39.75 15.51
CA GLN A 37 -14.55 -40.01 16.55
C GLN A 37 -14.04 -39.56 17.92
N ALA A 38 -12.75 -39.75 18.19
CA ALA A 38 -12.14 -39.35 19.44
C ALA A 38 -12.04 -37.82 19.61
N VAL A 39 -11.82 -37.08 18.53
CA VAL A 39 -11.89 -35.61 18.54
C VAL A 39 -13.29 -35.14 18.85
N LEU A 40 -14.30 -35.61 18.11
CA LEU A 40 -15.69 -35.19 18.30
C LEU A 40 -16.24 -35.58 19.68
N GLY A 41 -15.92 -36.79 20.14
CA GLY A 41 -16.28 -37.26 21.48
C GLY A 41 -15.61 -36.45 22.59
N SER A 42 -14.34 -36.06 22.42
CA SER A 42 -13.63 -35.23 23.40
C SER A 42 -14.27 -33.85 23.57
N ILE A 43 -14.75 -33.24 22.48
CA ILE A 43 -15.44 -31.94 22.52
C ILE A 43 -16.79 -32.05 23.23
N LEU A 44 -17.52 -33.15 23.02
CA LEU A 44 -18.81 -33.40 23.69
C LEU A 44 -18.68 -33.65 25.20
N ILE A 45 -17.55 -34.19 25.64
CA ILE A 45 -17.27 -34.45 27.06
C ILE A 45 -16.74 -33.18 27.75
N ASP A 46 -15.87 -32.44 27.08
CA ASP A 46 -15.22 -31.23 27.59
C ASP A 46 -15.30 -30.11 26.53
N PRO A 47 -16.28 -29.18 26.65
CA PRO A 47 -16.43 -28.09 25.69
C PRO A 47 -15.20 -27.19 25.57
N GLU A 48 -14.38 -27.05 26.63
CA GLU A 48 -13.12 -26.27 26.58
C GLU A 48 -12.05 -26.93 25.71
N ALA A 49 -12.22 -28.21 25.37
CA ALA A 49 -11.34 -28.93 24.48
C ALA A 49 -11.36 -28.33 23.05
N MET A 50 -12.47 -27.70 22.64
CA MET A 50 -12.58 -27.02 21.34
C MET A 50 -11.54 -25.91 21.20
N THR A 51 -11.35 -25.09 22.23
CA THR A 51 -10.35 -24.00 22.26
C THR A 51 -8.92 -24.50 22.03
N LYS A 52 -8.63 -25.75 22.42
CA LYS A 52 -7.29 -26.35 22.30
C LYS A 52 -6.97 -26.83 20.88
N ILE A 53 -7.97 -27.00 20.02
CA ILE A 53 -7.82 -27.60 18.69
C ILE A 53 -8.43 -26.79 17.54
N ALA A 54 -9.13 -25.69 17.83
CA ALA A 54 -9.75 -24.82 16.82
C ALA A 54 -8.77 -24.32 15.75
N ASP A 55 -7.49 -24.13 16.13
CA ASP A 55 -6.42 -23.70 15.21
C ASP A 55 -5.77 -24.89 14.47
N ILE A 56 -6.02 -26.13 14.87
CA ILE A 56 -5.35 -27.34 14.36
C ILE A 56 -6.16 -28.03 13.25
N LEU A 57 -7.49 -27.97 13.33
CA LEU A 57 -8.41 -28.70 12.46
C LEU A 57 -9.46 -27.79 11.84
N HIS A 58 -9.73 -28.01 10.55
CA HIS A 58 -10.88 -27.46 9.85
C HIS A 58 -11.85 -28.58 9.46
N ARG A 59 -13.10 -28.21 9.09
CA ARG A 59 -14.12 -29.20 8.68
C ARG A 59 -13.64 -30.09 7.52
N GLU A 60 -12.83 -29.56 6.60
CA GLU A 60 -12.30 -30.31 5.46
C GLU A 60 -11.22 -31.34 5.84
N ASP A 61 -10.67 -31.28 7.06
CA ASP A 61 -9.66 -32.23 7.52
C ASP A 61 -10.27 -33.57 7.97
N PHE A 62 -11.59 -33.64 8.18
CA PHE A 62 -12.30 -34.88 8.46
C PHE A 62 -12.56 -35.67 7.16
N TYR A 63 -12.24 -36.96 7.16
CA TYR A 63 -12.49 -37.83 6.01
C TYR A 63 -13.98 -38.15 5.86
N ARG A 64 -14.68 -38.44 6.97
CA ARG A 64 -16.12 -38.71 6.92
C ARG A 64 -16.89 -37.41 6.82
N GLY A 65 -17.70 -37.27 5.77
CA GLY A 65 -18.59 -36.12 5.60
C GLY A 65 -19.57 -35.92 6.77
N SER A 66 -19.99 -36.99 7.46
CA SER A 66 -20.79 -36.88 8.68
C SER A 66 -20.01 -36.21 9.82
N HIS A 67 -18.74 -36.58 10.02
CA HIS A 67 -17.88 -35.96 11.03
C HIS A 67 -17.57 -34.50 10.73
N ALA A 68 -17.34 -34.17 9.45
CA ALA A 68 -17.14 -32.79 9.00
C ALA A 68 -18.34 -31.90 9.35
N LYS A 69 -19.58 -32.38 9.10
CA LYS A 69 -20.81 -31.67 9.44
C LYS A 69 -21.03 -31.53 10.94
N ILE A 70 -20.68 -32.56 11.73
CA ILE A 70 -20.73 -32.49 13.19
C ILE A 70 -19.74 -31.42 13.70
N TYR A 71 -18.50 -31.44 13.22
CA TYR A 71 -17.47 -30.48 13.62
C TYR A 71 -17.85 -29.03 13.23
N GLU A 72 -18.43 -28.85 12.05
CA GLU A 72 -18.95 -27.55 11.61
C GLU A 72 -20.04 -27.02 12.55
N ALA A 73 -21.01 -27.85 12.94
CA ALA A 73 -22.03 -27.47 13.91
C ALA A 73 -21.44 -27.13 15.29
N MET A 74 -20.44 -27.89 15.77
CA MET A 74 -19.71 -27.57 17.00
C MET A 74 -18.97 -26.24 16.92
N THR A 75 -18.34 -25.95 15.77
CA THR A 75 -17.60 -24.70 15.53
C THR A 75 -18.53 -23.49 15.51
N GLU A 76 -19.74 -23.64 14.97
CA GLU A 76 -20.74 -22.57 14.98
C GLU A 76 -21.28 -22.29 16.37
N LEU A 77 -21.60 -23.34 17.15
CA LEU A 77 -22.03 -23.19 18.55
C LEU A 77 -20.93 -22.48 19.36
N TYR A 78 -19.68 -22.89 19.17
CA TYR A 78 -18.52 -22.21 19.76
C TYR A 78 -18.43 -20.72 19.35
N GLY A 79 -18.63 -20.42 18.06
CA GLY A 79 -18.61 -19.05 17.54
C GLY A 79 -19.72 -18.15 18.10
N HIS A 80 -20.88 -18.72 18.44
CA HIS A 80 -21.99 -18.00 19.09
C HIS A 80 -21.87 -17.98 20.63
N SER A 81 -20.77 -18.50 21.18
CA SER A 81 -20.57 -18.66 22.63
C SER A 81 -21.65 -19.50 23.31
N GLU A 82 -22.24 -20.46 22.57
CA GLU A 82 -23.19 -21.43 23.08
C GLU A 82 -22.45 -22.70 23.56
N PRO A 83 -22.92 -23.35 24.64
CA PRO A 83 -22.30 -24.58 25.14
C PRO A 83 -22.41 -25.69 24.09
N ILE A 84 -21.34 -26.46 23.91
CA ILE A 84 -21.30 -27.59 22.98
C ILE A 84 -21.62 -28.87 23.76
N ASP A 85 -22.89 -29.22 23.83
CA ASP A 85 -23.37 -30.47 24.42
C ASP A 85 -24.24 -31.25 23.43
N ILE A 86 -24.67 -32.47 23.79
CA ILE A 86 -25.46 -33.32 22.90
C ILE A 86 -26.79 -32.65 22.51
N LEU A 87 -27.43 -31.91 23.42
CA LEU A 87 -28.75 -31.32 23.18
C LEU A 87 -28.66 -30.12 22.22
N SER A 88 -27.76 -29.19 22.50
CA SER A 88 -27.44 -28.02 21.67
C SER A 88 -26.98 -28.44 20.27
N LEU A 89 -26.10 -29.44 20.18
CA LEU A 89 -25.63 -29.98 18.90
C LEU A 89 -26.76 -30.63 18.10
N VAL A 90 -27.65 -31.38 18.74
CA VAL A 90 -28.81 -31.98 18.07
C VAL A 90 -29.74 -30.90 17.53
N ASN A 91 -30.12 -29.91 18.35
CA ASN A 91 -30.99 -28.82 17.92
C ASN A 91 -30.39 -28.09 16.71
N ARG A 92 -29.07 -27.80 16.76
CA ARG A 92 -28.38 -27.14 15.66
C ARG A 92 -28.35 -27.97 14.38
N LEU A 93 -28.21 -29.29 14.49
CA LEU A 93 -28.23 -30.21 13.36
C LEU A 93 -29.66 -30.44 12.82
N GLU A 94 -30.69 -30.33 13.66
CA GLU A 94 -32.11 -30.36 13.25
C GLU A 94 -32.48 -29.10 12.47
N ASP A 95 -32.12 -27.91 12.96
CA ASP A 95 -32.34 -26.62 12.28
C ASP A 95 -31.74 -26.61 10.86
N LYS A 96 -30.60 -27.29 10.69
CA LYS A 96 -29.90 -27.42 9.41
C LYS A 96 -30.33 -28.60 8.55
N GLN A 97 -31.31 -29.41 9.00
CA GLN A 97 -31.73 -30.63 8.32
C GLN A 97 -30.56 -31.59 8.03
N HIS A 98 -29.62 -31.70 8.97
CA HIS A 98 -28.43 -32.55 8.86
C HIS A 98 -28.42 -33.70 9.87
N LEU A 99 -29.35 -33.73 10.84
CA LEU A 99 -29.39 -34.75 11.88
C LEU A 99 -29.44 -36.19 11.33
N ASP A 100 -30.29 -36.45 10.34
CA ASP A 100 -30.40 -37.79 9.74
C ASP A 100 -29.13 -38.18 8.97
N ALA A 101 -28.49 -37.20 8.32
CA ALA A 101 -27.27 -37.40 7.53
C ALA A 101 -26.03 -37.71 8.39
N VAL A 102 -26.06 -37.41 9.70
CA VAL A 102 -24.96 -37.69 10.62
C VAL A 102 -25.18 -38.95 11.47
N GLY A 103 -26.28 -39.69 11.24
CA GLY A 103 -26.59 -40.93 11.97
C GLY A 103 -27.53 -40.73 13.17
N GLY A 104 -28.18 -39.56 13.28
CA GLY A 104 -29.18 -39.26 14.29
C GLY A 104 -28.62 -39.13 15.72
N ARG A 105 -29.54 -38.96 16.68
CA ARG A 105 -29.23 -38.82 18.12
C ARG A 105 -28.39 -39.98 18.67
N GLY A 106 -28.64 -41.19 18.19
CA GLY A 106 -27.92 -42.40 18.61
C GLY A 106 -26.43 -42.32 18.32
N TYR A 107 -26.03 -41.81 17.14
CA TYR A 107 -24.62 -41.72 16.76
C TYR A 107 -23.84 -40.69 17.60
N LEU A 108 -24.44 -39.53 17.87
CA LEU A 108 -23.82 -38.50 18.73
C LEU A 108 -23.60 -39.01 20.16
N THR A 109 -24.54 -39.80 20.68
CA THR A 109 -24.39 -40.46 21.98
C THR A 109 -23.23 -41.46 21.97
N THR A 110 -23.09 -42.24 20.89
CA THR A 110 -21.95 -43.16 20.72
C THR A 110 -20.62 -42.41 20.70
N LEU A 111 -20.52 -41.26 20.01
CA LEU A 111 -19.29 -40.45 19.97
C LEU A 111 -18.85 -40.02 21.38
N ALA A 112 -19.78 -39.64 22.25
CA ALA A 112 -19.49 -39.29 23.64
C ALA A 112 -18.99 -40.49 24.48
N THR A 113 -19.29 -41.73 24.08
CA THR A 113 -18.86 -42.95 24.80
C THR A 113 -17.57 -43.58 24.29
N VAL A 114 -17.14 -43.24 23.06
CA VAL A 114 -15.94 -43.83 22.42
C VAL A 114 -14.64 -43.35 23.07
N VAL A 115 -14.66 -42.20 23.75
CA VAL A 115 -13.46 -41.54 24.28
C VAL A 115 -13.34 -41.75 25.79
N PRO A 116 -12.23 -42.35 26.27
CA PRO A 116 -12.01 -42.52 27.71
C PRO A 116 -11.68 -41.22 28.44
N THR A 117 -10.95 -40.28 27.80
CA THR A 117 -10.59 -38.97 28.37
C THR A 117 -10.44 -37.88 27.29
N SER A 118 -10.91 -36.65 27.56
CA SER A 118 -10.74 -35.49 26.67
C SER A 118 -9.32 -34.91 26.68
N SER A 119 -8.48 -35.32 27.65
CA SER A 119 -7.13 -34.78 27.87
C SER A 119 -6.18 -34.95 26.66
N ASN A 120 -6.40 -35.98 25.84
CA ASN A 120 -5.54 -36.33 24.70
C ASN A 120 -6.04 -35.76 23.35
N ILE A 121 -7.03 -34.85 23.37
CA ILE A 121 -7.65 -34.31 22.15
C ILE A 121 -6.63 -33.75 21.14
N LYS A 122 -5.56 -33.07 21.61
CA LYS A 122 -4.50 -32.53 20.72
C LYS A 122 -3.80 -33.63 19.93
N SER A 123 -3.53 -34.77 20.56
CA SER A 123 -2.89 -35.92 19.90
C SER A 123 -3.80 -36.51 18.83
N TYR A 124 -5.09 -36.66 19.11
CA TYR A 124 -6.07 -37.13 18.12
C TYR A 124 -6.25 -36.13 16.97
N ALA A 125 -6.31 -34.82 17.29
CA ALA A 125 -6.40 -33.77 16.29
C ALA A 125 -5.16 -33.74 15.38
N PHE A 126 -3.96 -33.93 15.92
CA PHE A 126 -2.74 -34.03 15.12
C PHE A 126 -2.75 -35.25 14.20
N ILE A 127 -3.29 -36.39 14.64
CA ILE A 127 -3.45 -37.57 13.80
C ILE A 127 -4.39 -37.28 12.62
N VAL A 128 -5.55 -36.64 12.87
CA VAL A 128 -6.52 -36.26 11.82
C VAL A 128 -5.88 -35.27 10.84
N SER A 129 -5.26 -34.20 11.34
CA SER A 129 -4.57 -33.17 10.54
C SER A 129 -3.45 -33.75 9.67
N ARG A 130 -2.65 -34.69 10.21
CA ARG A 130 -1.60 -35.38 9.47
C ARG A 130 -2.17 -36.24 8.35
N LYS A 131 -3.27 -36.97 8.61
CA LYS A 131 -3.95 -37.77 7.57
C LYS A 131 -4.59 -36.87 6.49
N ALA A 132 -5.18 -35.74 6.86
CA ALA A 132 -5.71 -34.76 5.93
C ALA A 132 -4.63 -34.15 5.02
N THR A 133 -3.46 -33.84 5.59
CA THR A 133 -2.30 -33.35 4.83
C THR A 133 -1.82 -34.39 3.82
N LEU A 134 -1.77 -35.67 4.19
CA LEU A 134 -1.45 -36.75 3.25
C LEU A 134 -2.50 -36.88 2.13
N ARG A 135 -3.80 -36.69 2.42
CA ARG A 135 -4.85 -36.67 1.38
C ARG A 135 -4.69 -35.50 0.42
N ARG A 136 -4.40 -34.30 0.95
CA ARG A 136 -4.12 -33.11 0.12
C ARG A 136 -2.89 -33.32 -0.77
N LEU A 137 -1.84 -33.95 -0.25
CA LEU A 137 -0.65 -34.31 -1.03
C LEU A 137 -0.99 -35.28 -2.16
N ILE A 138 -1.81 -36.30 -1.90
CA ILE A 138 -2.27 -37.24 -2.94
C ILE A 138 -3.09 -36.50 -3.99
N SER A 139 -4.01 -35.61 -3.59
CA SER A 139 -4.82 -34.81 -4.51
C SER A 139 -3.94 -33.92 -5.40
N ALA A 140 -2.99 -33.20 -4.80
CA ALA A 140 -2.05 -32.36 -5.54
C ALA A 140 -1.18 -33.19 -6.50
N ALA A 141 -0.72 -34.37 -6.09
CA ALA A 141 0.03 -35.27 -6.96
C ALA A 141 -0.81 -35.77 -8.14
N SER A 142 -2.08 -36.13 -7.91
CA SER A 142 -3.00 -36.52 -9.00
C SER A 142 -3.27 -35.39 -9.98
N GLU A 143 -3.40 -34.16 -9.49
CA GLU A 143 -3.58 -32.98 -10.33
C GLU A 143 -2.33 -32.67 -11.16
N ILE A 144 -1.14 -32.77 -10.56
CA ILE A 144 0.15 -32.63 -11.26
C ILE A 144 0.33 -33.72 -12.33
N VAL A 145 -0.08 -34.96 -12.03
CA VAL A 145 -0.10 -36.03 -13.04
C VAL A 145 -1.03 -35.66 -14.20
N GLY A 146 -2.20 -35.06 -13.92
CA GLY A 146 -3.10 -34.54 -14.95
C GLY A 146 -2.47 -33.43 -15.81
N LEU A 147 -1.74 -32.50 -15.20
CA LEU A 147 -0.98 -31.47 -15.92
C LEU A 147 0.04 -32.09 -16.88
N GLY A 148 0.68 -33.20 -16.50
CA GLY A 148 1.65 -33.90 -17.33
C GLY A 148 1.09 -34.52 -18.62
N TYR A 149 -0.23 -34.68 -18.73
CA TYR A 149 -0.90 -35.15 -19.96
C TYR A 149 -1.43 -34.00 -20.84
N THR A 150 -1.26 -32.75 -20.41
CA THR A 150 -1.77 -31.57 -21.14
C THR A 150 -0.68 -31.05 -22.08
N GLU A 151 -0.67 -31.50 -23.34
CA GLU A 151 0.36 -31.15 -24.34
C GLU A 151 0.17 -29.77 -24.99
N GLU A 152 -0.93 -29.06 -24.72
CA GLU A 152 -1.30 -27.79 -25.37
C GLU A 152 -0.78 -26.53 -24.64
N GLU A 153 -0.31 -26.66 -23.39
CA GLU A 153 0.20 -25.54 -22.58
C GLU A 153 1.74 -25.44 -22.60
N GLU A 154 2.29 -24.25 -22.36
CA GLU A 154 3.73 -24.05 -22.26
C GLU A 154 4.29 -24.76 -21.01
N VAL A 155 5.41 -25.46 -21.15
CA VAL A 155 6.04 -26.24 -20.06
C VAL A 155 6.34 -25.39 -18.82
N GLY A 156 6.69 -24.10 -19.02
CA GLY A 156 6.90 -23.17 -17.91
C GLY A 156 5.66 -22.96 -17.04
N ASP A 157 4.49 -22.76 -17.66
CA ASP A 157 3.22 -22.57 -16.97
C ASP A 157 2.78 -23.84 -16.21
N LEU A 158 3.04 -25.02 -16.80
CA LEU A 158 2.76 -26.31 -16.17
C LEU A 158 3.63 -26.53 -14.92
N LEU A 159 4.91 -26.17 -14.98
CA LEU A 159 5.83 -26.25 -13.84
C LEU A 159 5.43 -25.27 -12.73
N ASP A 160 5.07 -24.03 -13.08
CA ASP A 160 4.61 -23.02 -12.11
C ASP A 160 3.34 -23.47 -11.37
N ARG A 161 2.36 -24.05 -12.08
CA ARG A 161 1.15 -24.61 -11.45
C ARG A 161 1.48 -25.80 -10.54
N ALA A 162 2.37 -26.68 -10.96
CA ALA A 162 2.80 -27.81 -10.14
C ALA A 162 3.50 -27.35 -8.85
N GLU A 163 4.34 -26.32 -8.93
CA GLU A 163 4.97 -25.70 -7.75
C GLU A 163 3.94 -25.07 -6.82
N GLN A 164 2.94 -24.35 -7.36
CA GLN A 164 1.87 -23.75 -6.56
C GLN A 164 1.04 -24.81 -5.80
N LEU A 165 0.67 -25.91 -6.46
CA LEU A 165 -0.08 -27.01 -5.85
C LEU A 165 0.70 -27.65 -4.69
N LEU A 166 1.99 -27.93 -4.89
CA LEU A 166 2.86 -28.44 -3.82
C LEU A 166 3.03 -27.42 -2.69
N PHE A 167 3.14 -26.14 -3.02
CA PHE A 167 3.31 -25.07 -2.05
C PHE A 167 2.10 -24.94 -1.12
N GLN A 168 0.87 -25.00 -1.65
CA GLN A 168 -0.36 -24.94 -0.84
C GLN A 168 -0.44 -26.07 0.21
N VAL A 169 0.08 -27.26 -0.11
CA VAL A 169 0.16 -28.38 0.84
C VAL A 169 1.13 -28.07 1.99
N SER A 170 2.25 -27.40 1.71
CA SER A 170 3.27 -27.05 2.70
C SER A 170 2.86 -25.93 3.67
N GLN A 171 2.13 -24.91 3.18
CA GLN A 171 1.77 -23.72 3.96
C GLN A 171 0.82 -24.03 5.11
N LYS A 172 -0.16 -24.93 4.92
CA LYS A 172 -1.14 -25.30 5.96
C LYS A 172 -0.52 -26.02 7.17
N HIS A 173 0.70 -26.54 7.08
CA HIS A 173 1.40 -27.15 8.22
C HIS A 173 2.15 -26.11 9.09
N LEU A 174 2.39 -24.90 8.56
CA LEU A 174 3.20 -23.85 9.19
C LEU A 174 2.35 -22.73 9.79
N GLN A 175 1.40 -23.05 10.66
CA GLN A 175 0.81 -22.04 11.53
C GLN A 175 1.80 -21.71 12.67
N ARG A 176 2.32 -20.47 12.67
CA ARG A 176 3.16 -19.94 13.75
C ARG A 176 2.25 -19.45 14.87
N ASN A 177 2.29 -20.13 16.02
CA ASN A 177 1.63 -19.69 17.25
C ASN A 177 2.37 -18.50 17.88
N PHE A 178 1.67 -17.71 18.69
CA PHE A 178 2.31 -16.75 19.61
C PHE A 178 3.17 -17.52 20.61
N ILE A 179 4.44 -17.12 20.75
CA ILE A 179 5.39 -17.72 21.70
C ILE A 179 5.41 -16.84 22.97
N PRO A 180 5.23 -17.41 24.17
CA PRO A 180 5.38 -16.68 25.43
C PRO A 180 6.75 -16.00 25.53
N ILE A 181 6.79 -14.76 26.03
CA ILE A 181 8.05 -14.01 26.15
C ILE A 181 9.06 -14.70 27.07
N SER A 182 8.59 -15.46 28.06
CA SER A 182 9.42 -16.25 28.99
C SER A 182 10.37 -17.21 28.26
N ASP A 183 9.86 -17.83 27.20
CA ASP A 183 10.58 -18.86 26.45
C ASP A 183 11.68 -18.20 25.61
N ILE A 184 11.38 -17.02 25.04
CA ILE A 184 12.33 -16.21 24.26
C ILE A 184 13.39 -15.58 25.17
N LEU A 185 13.02 -15.13 26.38
CA LEU A 185 13.93 -14.46 27.31
C LEU A 185 15.03 -15.41 27.82
N THR A 186 14.68 -16.67 28.07
CA THR A 186 15.65 -17.69 28.49
C THR A 186 16.71 -17.90 27.41
N GLU A 187 16.28 -18.12 26.17
CA GLU A 187 17.18 -18.26 25.02
C GLU A 187 17.99 -16.97 24.75
N THR A 188 17.38 -15.80 24.96
CA THR A 188 18.07 -14.51 24.79
C THR A 188 19.15 -14.31 25.84
N PHE A 189 18.91 -14.71 27.09
CA PHE A 189 19.88 -14.59 28.17
C PHE A 189 21.10 -15.49 27.93
N GLU A 190 20.89 -16.75 27.54
CA GLU A 190 21.97 -17.68 27.18
C GLU A 190 22.86 -17.10 26.06
N ARG A 191 22.24 -16.54 25.01
CA ARG A 191 22.97 -15.88 23.91
C ARG A 191 23.76 -14.64 24.37
N ILE A 192 23.23 -13.84 25.28
CA ILE A 192 23.93 -12.67 25.83
C ILE A 192 25.14 -13.10 26.67
N ASP A 193 24.99 -14.15 27.47
CA ASP A 193 26.05 -14.71 28.29
C ASP A 193 27.20 -15.28 27.44
N GLU A 194 26.89 -15.93 26.30
CA GLU A 194 27.90 -16.36 25.32
C GLU A 194 28.70 -15.19 24.73
N ILE A 195 28.04 -14.09 24.38
CA ILE A 195 28.68 -12.88 23.85
C ILE A 195 29.59 -12.24 24.91
N HIS A 196 29.13 -12.18 26.16
CA HIS A 196 29.92 -11.63 27.26
C HIS A 196 31.15 -12.49 27.58
N LYS A 197 31.03 -13.81 27.53
CA LYS A 197 32.14 -14.76 27.75
C LYS A 197 33.22 -14.69 26.66
N GLN A 198 32.87 -14.25 25.45
CA GLN A 198 33.78 -14.13 24.30
C GLN A 198 34.07 -12.66 23.95
N ALA A 199 34.61 -11.90 24.91
CA ALA A 199 34.97 -10.49 24.75
C ALA A 199 35.76 -10.24 23.45
N GLY A 200 35.18 -9.46 22.53
CA GLY A 200 35.79 -9.07 21.26
C GLY A 200 35.23 -9.74 20.00
N LYS A 201 34.32 -10.73 20.11
CA LYS A 201 33.59 -11.26 18.95
C LYS A 201 32.36 -10.41 18.60
N LEU A 202 32.18 -10.15 17.30
CA LEU A 202 30.99 -9.49 16.77
C LEU A 202 29.78 -10.42 16.90
N ARG A 203 28.61 -9.83 17.19
CA ARG A 203 27.34 -10.55 17.25
C ARG A 203 26.91 -11.05 15.86
N GLY A 204 27.13 -10.22 14.84
CA GLY A 204 26.85 -10.55 13.44
C GLY A 204 28.06 -11.11 12.71
N ILE A 205 27.88 -11.43 11.43
CA ILE A 205 28.97 -11.89 10.54
C ILE A 205 29.89 -10.69 10.26
N SER A 206 31.21 -10.83 10.45
CA SER A 206 32.15 -9.75 10.15
C SER A 206 32.14 -9.41 8.66
N SER A 207 31.99 -8.12 8.32
CA SER A 207 32.09 -7.64 6.94
C SER A 207 33.53 -7.62 6.41
N GLY A 208 34.52 -7.73 7.30
CA GLY A 208 35.93 -7.56 6.98
C GLY A 208 36.46 -6.14 7.08
N PHE A 209 35.57 -5.16 7.25
CA PHE A 209 35.89 -3.76 7.43
C PHE A 209 35.65 -3.37 8.89
N SER A 210 36.74 -3.18 9.64
CA SER A 210 36.69 -3.03 11.10
C SER A 210 35.88 -1.81 11.56
N ASP A 211 35.92 -0.71 10.79
CA ASP A 211 35.14 0.47 11.10
C ASP A 211 33.66 0.30 10.73
N LEU A 212 33.34 -0.44 9.65
CA LEU A 212 31.96 -0.77 9.30
C LEU A 212 31.34 -1.72 10.34
N ASP A 213 32.09 -2.74 10.75
CA ASP A 213 31.66 -3.69 11.77
C ASP A 213 31.43 -3.01 13.13
N ARG A 214 32.14 -1.92 13.45
CA ARG A 214 31.89 -1.13 14.67
C ARG A 214 30.51 -0.47 14.68
N TYR A 215 30.06 0.00 13.52
CA TYR A 215 28.74 0.60 13.40
C TYR A 215 27.62 -0.45 13.33
N LEU A 216 27.84 -1.54 12.60
CA LEU A 216 26.80 -2.56 12.36
C LEU A 216 26.73 -3.64 13.45
N GLY A 217 27.79 -3.81 14.25
CA GLY A 217 27.96 -4.96 15.14
C GLY A 217 28.17 -6.28 14.37
N GLY A 218 28.67 -6.18 13.14
CA GLY A 218 28.63 -7.23 12.12
C GLY A 218 27.28 -7.31 11.40
N LEU A 219 27.24 -8.01 10.26
CA LEU A 219 26.04 -8.26 9.46
C LEU A 219 25.08 -9.15 10.24
N GLN A 220 23.96 -8.59 10.70
CA GLN A 220 22.98 -9.30 11.53
C GLN A 220 22.10 -10.22 10.70
N ARG A 221 21.71 -11.36 11.28
CA ARG A 221 20.75 -12.28 10.65
C ARG A 221 19.38 -11.62 10.55
N SER A 222 18.63 -11.97 9.51
CA SER A 222 17.30 -11.42 9.21
C SER A 222 17.26 -9.95 8.80
N ASP A 223 18.41 -9.26 8.69
CA ASP A 223 18.47 -7.87 8.23
C ASP A 223 18.56 -7.77 6.70
N LEU A 224 17.87 -6.79 6.15
CA LEU A 224 18.00 -6.32 4.77
C LEU A 224 18.85 -5.05 4.77
N ILE A 225 20.02 -5.14 4.13
CA ILE A 225 21.00 -4.07 4.01
C ILE A 225 20.97 -3.57 2.57
N ILE A 226 20.55 -2.33 2.37
CA ILE A 226 20.59 -1.68 1.05
C ILE A 226 21.92 -0.95 0.91
N LEU A 227 22.71 -1.33 -0.08
CA LEU A 227 23.93 -0.62 -0.47
C LEU A 227 23.68 0.15 -1.76
N ALA A 228 23.65 1.48 -1.68
CA ALA A 228 23.27 2.34 -2.79
C ALA A 228 24.39 3.31 -3.21
N ALA A 229 24.63 3.45 -4.51
CA ALA A 229 25.60 4.42 -5.02
C ALA A 229 25.26 4.87 -6.44
N ARG A 230 25.90 5.96 -6.90
CA ARG A 230 25.91 6.31 -8.34
C ARG A 230 26.74 5.29 -9.14
N PRO A 231 26.51 5.16 -10.45
CA PRO A 231 27.37 4.35 -11.32
C PRO A 231 28.85 4.69 -11.14
N SER A 232 29.72 3.68 -11.24
CA SER A 232 31.18 3.82 -11.12
C SER A 232 31.72 4.22 -9.73
N MET A 233 30.88 4.35 -8.70
CA MET A 233 31.32 4.61 -7.32
C MET A 233 31.90 3.38 -6.61
N GLY A 234 31.71 2.18 -7.15
CA GLY A 234 32.22 0.93 -6.58
C GLY A 234 31.17 0.08 -5.83
N LYS A 235 29.87 0.24 -6.12
CA LYS A 235 28.77 -0.53 -5.46
C LYS A 235 29.06 -2.04 -5.43
N THR A 236 29.34 -2.61 -6.60
CA THR A 236 29.56 -4.05 -6.79
C THR A 236 30.89 -4.48 -6.18
N SER A 237 31.94 -3.65 -6.29
CA SER A 237 33.25 -3.93 -5.68
C SER A 237 33.16 -4.06 -4.16
N LEU A 238 32.48 -3.13 -3.47
CA LEU A 238 32.33 -3.21 -2.02
C LEU A 238 31.54 -4.46 -1.62
N ALA A 239 30.48 -4.79 -2.36
CA ALA A 239 29.67 -5.98 -2.10
C ALA A 239 30.48 -7.27 -2.27
N LEU A 240 31.29 -7.36 -3.33
CA LEU A 240 32.18 -8.49 -3.59
C LEU A 240 33.31 -8.59 -2.56
N ASP A 241 33.88 -7.48 -2.12
CA ASP A 241 34.91 -7.49 -1.07
C ASP A 241 34.36 -7.99 0.27
N ILE A 242 33.13 -7.58 0.63
CA ILE A 242 32.42 -8.12 1.80
C ILE A 242 32.20 -9.63 1.63
N ALA A 243 31.62 -10.04 0.49
CA ALA A 243 31.34 -11.46 0.22
C ALA A 243 32.61 -12.32 0.25
N ARG A 244 33.69 -11.85 -0.39
CA ARG A 244 35.01 -12.49 -0.38
C ARG A 244 35.54 -12.63 1.03
N GLN A 245 35.53 -11.55 1.83
CA GLN A 245 36.06 -11.64 3.19
C GLN A 245 35.26 -12.62 4.05
N VAL A 246 33.93 -12.58 3.96
CA VAL A 246 33.04 -13.50 4.69
C VAL A 246 33.33 -14.96 4.28
N ALA A 247 33.41 -15.25 2.99
CA ALA A 247 33.65 -16.61 2.52
C ALA A 247 35.09 -17.09 2.80
N VAL A 248 36.11 -16.23 2.70
CA VAL A 248 37.51 -16.61 2.91
C VAL A 248 37.84 -16.70 4.40
N LYS A 249 37.49 -15.69 5.21
CA LYS A 249 37.90 -15.62 6.62
C LYS A 249 36.99 -16.37 7.57
N THR A 250 35.67 -16.25 7.41
CA THR A 250 34.71 -16.92 8.30
C THR A 250 34.20 -18.23 7.73
N LYS A 251 34.68 -18.64 6.54
CA LYS A 251 34.25 -19.86 5.81
C LYS A 251 32.73 -19.98 5.75
N THR A 252 32.05 -18.84 5.67
CA THR A 252 30.59 -18.77 5.69
C THR A 252 30.05 -18.85 4.26
N PRO A 253 29.20 -19.84 3.95
CA PRO A 253 28.61 -19.99 2.62
C PRO A 253 27.88 -18.72 2.16
N THR A 254 28.28 -18.19 1.01
CA THR A 254 27.81 -16.90 0.49
C THR A 254 27.26 -17.05 -0.93
N GLY A 255 26.01 -16.65 -1.12
CA GLY A 255 25.35 -16.65 -2.43
C GLY A 255 25.38 -15.25 -3.05
N ILE A 256 25.65 -15.17 -4.35
CA ILE A 256 25.71 -13.92 -5.12
C ILE A 256 24.82 -14.07 -6.35
N PHE A 257 23.78 -13.25 -6.44
CA PHE A 257 22.96 -13.09 -7.63
C PHE A 257 23.40 -11.84 -8.39
N SER A 258 23.74 -12.01 -9.66
CA SER A 258 24.25 -10.95 -10.54
C SER A 258 23.40 -10.83 -11.80
N LEU A 259 22.71 -9.71 -11.92
CA LEU A 259 21.79 -9.40 -13.01
C LEU A 259 22.42 -8.47 -14.05
N GLU A 260 23.49 -7.77 -13.68
CA GLU A 260 24.18 -6.80 -14.56
C GLU A 260 25.48 -7.36 -15.15
N MET A 261 26.16 -8.24 -14.41
CA MET A 261 27.50 -8.74 -14.76
C MET A 261 27.53 -10.26 -14.92
N SER A 262 28.35 -10.75 -15.85
CA SER A 262 28.57 -12.20 -15.99
C SER A 262 29.41 -12.75 -14.84
N LYS A 263 29.26 -14.04 -14.57
CA LYS A 263 30.05 -14.74 -13.54
C LYS A 263 31.57 -14.59 -13.75
N GLU A 264 32.05 -14.59 -15.00
CA GLU A 264 33.47 -14.43 -15.31
C GLU A 264 33.98 -13.07 -14.83
N GLN A 265 33.23 -11.99 -15.08
CA GLN A 265 33.61 -10.65 -14.65
C GLN A 265 33.62 -10.49 -13.13
N LEU A 266 32.76 -11.23 -12.42
CA LEU A 266 32.76 -11.25 -10.96
C LEU A 266 33.96 -12.02 -10.40
N VAL A 267 34.26 -13.19 -10.96
CA VAL A 267 35.42 -14.02 -10.57
C VAL A 267 36.72 -13.26 -10.81
N ASP A 268 36.86 -12.58 -11.95
CA ASP A 268 38.00 -11.71 -12.26
C ASP A 268 38.25 -10.66 -11.17
N ARG A 269 37.18 -10.02 -10.66
CA ARG A 269 37.27 -9.04 -9.58
C ARG A 269 37.63 -9.69 -8.23
N LEU A 270 37.05 -10.84 -7.93
CA LEU A 270 37.39 -11.61 -6.71
C LEU A 270 38.87 -12.00 -6.72
N LEU A 271 39.38 -12.48 -7.86
CA LEU A 271 40.79 -12.82 -8.07
C LEU A 271 41.69 -11.60 -7.93
N CYS A 272 41.35 -10.47 -8.58
CA CYS A 272 42.16 -9.25 -8.47
C CYS A 272 42.19 -8.70 -7.03
N GLY A 273 41.06 -8.76 -6.32
CA GLY A 273 40.94 -8.36 -4.92
C GLY A 273 41.76 -9.24 -3.97
N GLU A 274 41.77 -10.57 -4.20
CA GLU A 274 42.55 -11.53 -3.40
C GLU A 274 44.04 -11.51 -3.74
N ALA A 275 44.40 -11.58 -5.02
CA ALA A 275 45.79 -11.60 -5.49
C ALA A 275 46.46 -10.23 -5.32
N GLY A 276 45.68 -9.14 -5.28
CA GLY A 276 46.17 -7.77 -5.22
C GLY A 276 46.77 -7.29 -6.55
N ILE A 277 46.20 -7.71 -7.68
CA ILE A 277 46.70 -7.41 -9.03
C ILE A 277 45.79 -6.39 -9.72
N ASP A 278 46.37 -5.62 -10.61
CA ASP A 278 45.65 -4.65 -11.43
C ASP A 278 44.65 -5.34 -12.38
N MET A 279 43.42 -4.85 -12.39
CA MET A 279 42.31 -5.43 -13.15
C MET A 279 42.53 -5.31 -14.68
N TRP A 280 43.18 -4.23 -15.15
CA TRP A 280 43.47 -4.05 -16.55
C TRP A 280 44.58 -5.00 -17.03
N LYS A 281 45.59 -5.28 -16.19
CA LYS A 281 46.59 -6.32 -16.47
C LYS A 281 45.95 -7.71 -16.59
N MET A 282 45.06 -8.05 -15.66
CA MET A 282 44.32 -9.32 -15.71
C MET A 282 43.47 -9.42 -17.00
N ARG A 283 42.78 -8.33 -17.38
CA ARG A 283 41.94 -8.30 -18.59
C ARG A 283 42.74 -8.31 -19.90
N THR A 284 43.92 -7.70 -19.93
CA THR A 284 44.76 -7.60 -21.14
C THR A 284 45.77 -8.73 -21.28
N GLY A 285 45.94 -9.56 -20.25
CA GLY A 285 46.97 -10.61 -20.22
C GLY A 285 48.39 -10.08 -20.06
N ASN A 286 48.59 -8.77 -19.84
CA ASN A 286 49.90 -8.15 -19.62
C ASN A 286 50.39 -8.34 -18.18
N LEU A 287 50.44 -9.61 -17.75
CA LEU A 287 50.93 -10.02 -16.45
C LEU A 287 52.46 -9.99 -16.44
N SER A 288 53.04 -9.56 -15.32
CA SER A 288 54.49 -9.50 -15.18
C SER A 288 55.05 -10.85 -14.73
N ASP A 289 56.03 -11.38 -15.46
CA ASP A 289 56.81 -12.59 -15.09
C ASP A 289 58.16 -12.23 -14.45
N LYS A 290 58.37 -10.95 -14.08
CA LYS A 290 59.65 -10.48 -13.56
C LYS A 290 59.83 -10.91 -12.09
N PRO A 291 61.02 -11.38 -11.69
CA PRO A 291 61.32 -11.70 -10.30
C PRO A 291 61.06 -10.50 -9.38
N GLY A 292 60.22 -10.69 -8.35
CA GLY A 292 59.83 -9.63 -7.39
C GLY A 292 58.55 -8.86 -7.75
N SER A 293 58.05 -8.97 -8.97
CA SER A 293 56.73 -8.48 -9.40
C SER A 293 55.95 -9.55 -10.18
N ASP A 294 56.18 -10.82 -9.86
CA ASP A 294 55.58 -11.95 -10.56
C ASP A 294 54.10 -12.07 -10.21
N ASP A 295 53.25 -11.84 -11.19
CA ASP A 295 51.80 -11.84 -11.03
C ASP A 295 51.25 -13.28 -11.01
N PHE A 296 51.89 -14.25 -11.69
CA PHE A 296 51.37 -15.62 -11.80
C PHE A 296 51.34 -16.39 -10.47
N PRO A 297 52.38 -16.39 -9.60
CA PRO A 297 52.32 -17.01 -8.30
C PRO A 297 51.24 -16.43 -7.39
N ARG A 298 51.00 -15.12 -7.49
CA ARG A 298 49.98 -14.42 -6.70
C ARG A 298 48.56 -14.80 -7.15
N ILE A 299 48.34 -14.91 -8.46
CA ILE A 299 47.09 -15.44 -9.03
C ILE A 299 46.91 -16.89 -8.60
N GLY A 300 47.93 -17.73 -8.75
CA GLY A 300 47.87 -19.14 -8.35
C GLY A 300 47.51 -19.33 -6.88
N HIS A 301 48.11 -18.54 -5.98
CA HIS A 301 47.74 -18.53 -4.57
C HIS A 301 46.28 -18.10 -4.35
N ALA A 302 45.85 -17.01 -4.98
CA ALA A 302 44.47 -16.51 -4.87
C ALA A 302 43.44 -17.51 -5.42
N MET A 303 43.75 -18.20 -6.52
CA MET A 303 42.91 -19.28 -7.06
C MET A 303 42.76 -20.42 -6.05
N GLY A 304 43.85 -20.82 -5.37
CA GLY A 304 43.80 -21.82 -4.31
C GLY A 304 42.88 -21.39 -3.16
N VAL A 305 43.05 -20.17 -2.65
CA VAL A 305 42.23 -19.62 -1.56
C VAL A 305 40.74 -19.54 -1.96
N LEU A 306 40.44 -19.03 -3.16
CA LEU A 306 39.06 -18.89 -3.63
C LEU A 306 38.41 -20.24 -3.98
N SER A 307 39.18 -21.22 -4.44
CA SER A 307 38.67 -22.58 -4.69
C SER A 307 38.17 -23.27 -3.42
N GLU A 308 38.71 -22.91 -2.26
CA GLU A 308 38.26 -23.41 -0.95
C GLU A 308 37.21 -22.52 -0.29
N ALA A 309 36.85 -21.38 -0.89
CA ALA A 309 35.88 -20.45 -0.34
C ALA A 309 34.47 -20.86 -0.80
N PRO A 310 33.48 -20.97 0.12
CA PRO A 310 32.11 -21.38 -0.24
C PRO A 310 31.31 -20.22 -0.86
N ILE A 311 31.71 -19.79 -2.06
CA ILE A 311 31.04 -18.73 -2.84
C ILE A 311 30.25 -19.38 -3.97
N PHE A 312 28.96 -19.04 -4.08
CA PHE A 312 28.06 -19.54 -5.11
C PHE A 312 27.52 -18.36 -5.91
N ILE A 313 27.71 -18.38 -7.23
CA ILE A 313 27.34 -17.27 -8.14
C ILE A 313 26.24 -17.75 -9.09
N ASP A 314 25.23 -16.90 -9.26
CA ASP A 314 24.20 -17.04 -10.27
C ASP A 314 24.13 -15.76 -11.11
N ASP A 315 24.32 -15.88 -12.43
CA ASP A 315 24.29 -14.79 -13.40
C ASP A 315 23.12 -14.86 -14.38
N SER A 316 22.02 -15.56 -14.03
CA SER A 316 20.81 -15.59 -14.84
C SER A 316 20.22 -14.18 -15.01
N GLY A 317 20.18 -13.67 -16.26
CA GLY A 317 19.92 -12.26 -16.60
C GLY A 317 18.51 -11.72 -16.30
N THR A 318 17.56 -12.57 -15.92
CA THR A 318 16.19 -12.19 -15.51
C THR A 318 15.75 -13.05 -14.33
N ALA A 319 16.10 -12.65 -13.09
CA ALA A 319 15.68 -13.38 -11.90
C ALA A 319 14.48 -12.69 -11.22
N ASN A 320 13.34 -13.38 -11.19
CA ASN A 320 12.21 -12.99 -10.35
C ASN A 320 12.55 -13.23 -8.86
N ILE A 321 11.96 -12.45 -7.95
CA ILE A 321 12.10 -12.66 -6.50
C ILE A 321 11.74 -14.08 -6.04
N MET A 322 10.80 -14.75 -6.72
CA MET A 322 10.47 -16.15 -6.43
C MET A 322 11.63 -17.09 -6.77
N GLU A 323 12.28 -16.88 -7.91
CA GLU A 323 13.41 -17.70 -8.35
C GLU A 323 14.61 -17.53 -7.40
N VAL A 324 14.93 -16.28 -7.04
CA VAL A 324 15.96 -15.97 -6.03
C VAL A 324 15.63 -16.67 -4.71
N ARG A 325 14.36 -16.65 -4.28
CA ARG A 325 13.91 -17.34 -3.06
C ARG A 325 14.12 -18.84 -3.16
N THR A 326 13.70 -19.48 -4.25
CA THR A 326 13.80 -20.93 -4.44
C THR A 326 15.25 -21.39 -4.46
N LYS A 327 16.11 -20.70 -5.21
CA LYS A 327 17.55 -20.98 -5.28
C LYS A 327 18.24 -20.74 -3.94
N ALA A 328 17.92 -19.65 -3.24
CA ALA A 328 18.47 -19.38 -1.91
C ALA A 328 18.04 -20.41 -0.86
N ARG A 329 16.78 -20.89 -0.91
CA ARG A 329 16.29 -22.00 -0.06
C ARG A 329 17.05 -23.29 -0.32
N ARG A 330 17.23 -23.65 -1.59
CA ARG A 330 17.98 -24.84 -1.98
C ARG A 330 19.43 -24.77 -1.47
N LEU A 331 20.09 -23.63 -1.68
CA LEU A 331 21.45 -23.41 -1.19
C LEU A 331 21.54 -23.41 0.34
N LYS A 332 20.50 -22.91 1.03
CA LYS A 332 20.40 -22.99 2.50
C LYS A 332 20.28 -24.44 2.97
N ALA A 333 19.51 -25.28 2.29
CA ALA A 333 19.33 -26.68 2.65
C ALA A 333 20.58 -27.53 2.36
N GLU A 334 21.24 -27.32 1.22
CA GLU A 334 22.40 -28.11 0.78
C GLU A 334 23.71 -27.66 1.47
N GLN A 335 23.91 -26.36 1.65
CA GLN A 335 25.20 -25.77 2.05
C GLN A 335 25.11 -24.88 3.30
N ASN A 336 23.93 -24.71 3.91
CA ASN A 336 23.71 -23.81 5.05
C ASN A 336 24.14 -22.35 4.78
N LEU A 337 23.65 -21.79 3.66
CA LEU A 337 23.78 -20.38 3.27
C LEU A 337 23.77 -19.42 4.47
N GLY A 338 24.78 -18.53 4.56
CA GLY A 338 24.95 -17.59 5.67
C GLY A 338 24.92 -16.11 5.26
N LEU A 339 25.16 -15.78 3.99
CA LEU A 339 25.04 -14.42 3.45
C LEU A 339 24.49 -14.49 2.02
N LEU A 340 23.61 -13.55 1.67
CA LEU A 340 23.08 -13.40 0.32
C LEU A 340 23.36 -11.99 -0.20
N VAL A 341 23.94 -11.89 -1.40
CA VAL A 341 24.17 -10.63 -2.12
C VAL A 341 23.35 -10.64 -3.41
N VAL A 342 22.65 -9.55 -3.70
CA VAL A 342 21.83 -9.38 -4.92
C VAL A 342 22.19 -8.07 -5.61
N ASP A 343 22.80 -8.15 -6.79
CA ASP A 343 23.15 -7.03 -7.67
C ASP A 343 22.37 -7.15 -8.99
N TYR A 344 21.44 -6.27 -9.38
CA TYR A 344 20.96 -5.04 -8.75
C TYR A 344 19.43 -5.00 -8.77
N LEU A 345 18.84 -4.46 -7.71
CA LEU A 345 17.39 -4.49 -7.44
C LEU A 345 16.49 -4.06 -8.61
N GLN A 346 16.88 -3.06 -9.41
CA GLN A 346 15.97 -2.47 -10.42
C GLN A 346 16.08 -3.13 -11.81
N LEU A 347 16.70 -4.32 -11.92
CA LEU A 347 16.65 -5.23 -13.08
C LEU A 347 15.85 -6.52 -12.79
N MET A 348 15.34 -6.71 -11.56
CA MET A 348 14.48 -7.85 -11.26
C MET A 348 13.07 -7.56 -11.77
N GLU A 349 12.49 -8.51 -12.51
CA GLU A 349 11.12 -8.38 -13.02
C GLU A 349 10.09 -8.77 -11.95
N GLY A 350 9.13 -7.87 -11.70
CA GLY A 350 7.89 -8.16 -10.99
C GLY A 350 6.93 -8.95 -11.87
N LYS A 351 5.95 -9.64 -11.27
CA LYS A 351 4.96 -10.45 -11.99
C LYS A 351 4.03 -9.64 -12.92
N THR A 352 4.09 -8.31 -12.92
CA THR A 352 3.20 -7.42 -13.68
C THR A 352 3.97 -6.27 -14.33
N THR A 353 3.55 -5.88 -15.54
CA THR A 353 4.08 -4.81 -16.39
C THR A 353 3.72 -3.39 -15.90
N GLU A 354 3.64 -3.16 -14.58
CA GLU A 354 3.22 -1.88 -13.98
C GLU A 354 4.28 -1.23 -13.10
N ASN A 355 4.30 0.12 -13.15
CA ASN A 355 5.14 1.09 -12.47
C ASN A 355 6.35 0.58 -11.64
N ARG A 356 7.56 0.86 -12.13
CA ARG A 356 8.88 0.54 -11.53
C ARG A 356 9.00 0.84 -10.03
N VAL A 357 8.30 1.86 -9.53
CA VAL A 357 8.29 2.23 -8.10
C VAL A 357 7.63 1.14 -7.24
N GLN A 358 6.54 0.54 -7.74
CA GLN A 358 5.83 -0.55 -7.07
C GLN A 358 6.64 -1.85 -7.13
N GLU A 359 7.20 -2.16 -8.30
CA GLU A 359 8.10 -3.30 -8.51
C GLU A 359 9.28 -3.27 -7.53
N VAL A 360 10.00 -2.14 -7.41
CA VAL A 360 11.11 -2.00 -6.44
C VAL A 360 10.63 -2.16 -4.99
N SER A 361 9.43 -1.72 -4.66
CA SER A 361 8.84 -1.90 -3.32
C SER A 361 8.51 -3.37 -3.04
N GLU A 362 7.92 -4.08 -4.01
CA GLU A 362 7.61 -5.51 -3.92
C GLU A 362 8.88 -6.35 -3.79
N ILE A 363 9.92 -6.04 -4.57
CA ILE A 363 11.23 -6.70 -4.49
C ILE A 363 11.86 -6.50 -3.11
N SER A 364 11.86 -5.26 -2.59
CA SER A 364 12.41 -4.95 -1.27
C SER A 364 11.69 -5.74 -0.16
N ARG A 365 10.35 -5.81 -0.19
CA ARG A 365 9.57 -6.65 0.74
C ARG A 365 9.89 -8.13 0.60
N GLY A 366 9.99 -8.60 -0.65
CA GLY A 366 10.30 -9.99 -0.97
C GLY A 366 11.67 -10.41 -0.44
N LEU A 367 12.69 -9.55 -0.58
CA LEU A 367 14.03 -9.78 -0.03
C LEU A 367 14.06 -9.73 1.49
N LYS A 368 13.33 -8.79 2.11
CA LYS A 368 13.18 -8.78 3.58
C LYS A 368 12.50 -10.04 4.11
N SER A 369 11.52 -10.57 3.37
CA SER A 369 10.91 -11.86 3.68
C SER A 369 11.93 -13.00 3.60
N ILE A 370 12.76 -13.04 2.53
CA ILE A 370 13.82 -14.05 2.38
C ILE A 370 14.83 -13.97 3.54
N ALA A 371 15.26 -12.75 3.91
CA ALA A 371 16.18 -12.53 5.02
C ALA A 371 15.64 -13.14 6.33
N LYS A 372 14.39 -12.84 6.67
CA LYS A 372 13.70 -13.36 7.88
C LYS A 372 13.44 -14.85 7.83
N GLU A 373 13.08 -15.35 6.66
CA GLU A 373 12.73 -16.76 6.48
C GLU A 373 13.94 -17.67 6.59
N LEU A 374 15.03 -17.32 5.90
CA LEU A 374 16.28 -18.08 5.91
C LEU A 374 17.17 -17.76 7.11
N ASN A 375 16.82 -16.73 7.88
CA ASN A 375 17.58 -16.21 9.02
C ASN A 375 19.03 -15.85 8.64
N ILE A 376 19.20 -15.09 7.56
CA ILE A 376 20.49 -14.62 7.03
C ILE A 376 20.46 -13.11 6.75
N PRO A 377 21.61 -12.40 6.80
CA PRO A 377 21.73 -11.08 6.20
C PRO A 377 21.56 -11.14 4.68
N VAL A 378 20.84 -10.17 4.13
CA VAL A 378 20.71 -9.95 2.69
C VAL A 378 21.24 -8.57 2.33
N ILE A 379 22.25 -8.51 1.47
CA ILE A 379 22.79 -7.26 0.92
C ILE A 379 22.20 -7.06 -0.48
N ALA A 380 21.43 -5.99 -0.66
CA ALA A 380 20.81 -5.65 -1.92
C ALA A 380 21.42 -4.38 -2.50
N LEU A 381 21.92 -4.44 -3.74
CA LEU A 381 22.52 -3.30 -4.39
C LEU A 381 21.45 -2.46 -5.09
N SER A 382 21.51 -1.15 -4.86
CA SER A 382 20.60 -0.17 -5.44
C SER A 382 21.39 0.93 -6.15
N GLN A 383 20.84 1.47 -7.24
CA GLN A 383 21.46 2.57 -7.96
C GLN A 383 20.78 3.88 -7.56
N LEU A 384 21.57 4.92 -7.35
CA LEU A 384 21.04 6.25 -7.04
C LEU A 384 20.65 7.02 -8.31
N SER A 385 19.58 7.80 -8.18
CA SER A 385 19.15 8.74 -9.21
C SER A 385 20.23 9.81 -9.49
N ARG A 386 20.17 10.44 -10.67
CA ARG A 386 21.09 11.55 -11.02
C ARG A 386 20.87 12.81 -10.17
N ALA A 387 19.78 12.88 -9.41
CA ALA A 387 19.46 14.04 -8.55
C ALA A 387 20.54 14.32 -7.48
N VAL A 388 21.34 13.31 -7.10
CA VAL A 388 22.50 13.49 -6.21
C VAL A 388 23.45 14.56 -6.76
N GLU A 389 23.65 14.60 -8.08
CA GLU A 389 24.60 15.50 -8.75
C GLU A 389 24.15 16.97 -8.72
N GLN A 390 22.86 17.20 -8.48
CA GLN A 390 22.28 18.55 -8.34
C GLN A 390 22.44 19.10 -6.92
N SER A 391 22.76 18.25 -5.94
CA SER A 391 23.01 18.68 -4.57
C SER A 391 24.43 19.24 -4.44
N ASN A 392 24.58 20.32 -3.66
CA ASN A 392 25.88 20.93 -3.39
C ASN A 392 26.15 20.94 -1.87
N PRO A 393 27.10 20.15 -1.35
CA PRO A 393 27.92 19.15 -2.06
C PRO A 393 27.11 17.91 -2.51
N PRO A 394 27.56 17.15 -3.54
CA PRO A 394 26.83 16.03 -4.15
C PRO A 394 26.83 14.76 -3.29
N ILE A 395 26.49 14.89 -2.01
CA ILE A 395 26.51 13.80 -1.03
C ILE A 395 25.16 13.06 -1.06
N PRO A 396 25.16 11.72 -1.23
CA PRO A 396 23.97 10.89 -1.14
C PRO A 396 23.20 11.05 0.18
N LYS A 397 21.87 11.08 0.08
CA LYS A 397 20.94 11.16 1.21
C LYS A 397 19.84 10.12 1.00
N LEU A 398 19.09 9.80 2.05
CA LEU A 398 17.92 8.93 1.95
C LEU A 398 16.96 9.40 0.85
N SER A 399 16.81 10.72 0.68
CA SER A 399 16.04 11.35 -0.40
C SER A 399 16.53 11.07 -1.82
N HIS A 400 17.72 10.48 -2.00
CA HIS A 400 18.29 10.11 -3.31
C HIS A 400 18.13 8.62 -3.62
N LEU A 401 18.02 7.77 -2.59
CA LEU A 401 17.47 6.41 -2.69
C LEU A 401 15.97 6.45 -2.99
N ARG A 402 15.33 7.53 -2.54
CA ARG A 402 13.99 7.91 -2.93
C ARG A 402 13.96 8.33 -4.39
N GLU A 403 13.43 7.47 -5.24
CA GLU A 403 12.62 7.91 -6.37
C GLU A 403 11.22 8.36 -5.90
N SER A 404 11.04 8.77 -4.64
CA SER A 404 9.73 9.00 -4.05
C SER A 404 9.30 10.48 -4.00
N GLY A 405 8.01 10.64 -4.23
CA GLY A 405 7.27 11.88 -4.10
C GLY A 405 7.37 12.55 -2.76
N CYS A 406 7.33 13.87 -2.77
CA CYS A 406 7.07 14.68 -1.59
C CYS A 406 5.97 15.71 -1.90
N LEU A 407 5.24 16.13 -0.88
CA LEU A 407 4.14 17.09 -0.98
C LEU A 407 4.52 18.41 -0.32
N THR A 408 3.93 19.53 -0.71
CA THR A 408 4.22 20.80 -0.04
C THR A 408 3.58 20.88 1.35
N GLY A 409 4.11 21.75 2.21
CA GLY A 409 3.66 21.90 3.59
C GLY A 409 2.20 22.32 3.73
N ASP A 410 1.61 22.97 2.72
CA ASP A 410 0.21 23.38 2.68
C ASP A 410 -0.78 22.28 2.34
N THR A 411 -0.29 21.10 1.96
CA THR A 411 -1.10 19.90 1.78
C THR A 411 -1.84 19.55 3.06
N VAL A 412 -3.14 19.30 2.94
CA VAL A 412 -4.07 19.00 4.03
C VAL A 412 -4.35 17.50 4.08
N ILE A 413 -4.15 16.94 5.26
CA ILE A 413 -4.49 15.57 5.65
C ILE A 413 -5.80 15.61 6.44
N LEU A 414 -6.73 14.72 6.09
CA LEU A 414 -7.98 14.53 6.81
C LEU A 414 -7.80 13.42 7.86
N ARG A 415 -8.11 13.72 9.11
CA ARG A 415 -8.21 12.71 10.16
C ARG A 415 -9.50 11.90 9.99
N ALA A 416 -9.38 10.57 9.96
CA ALA A 416 -10.52 9.68 9.75
C ALA A 416 -11.46 9.58 10.96
N ASP A 417 -10.92 9.77 12.16
CA ASP A 417 -11.65 9.61 13.43
C ASP A 417 -12.43 10.84 13.88
N THR A 418 -12.11 12.02 13.35
CA THR A 418 -12.62 13.31 13.84
C THR A 418 -13.00 14.24 12.70
N GLY A 419 -12.63 13.94 11.45
CA GLY A 419 -12.79 14.87 10.34
C GLY A 419 -11.91 16.12 10.39
N GLU A 420 -11.00 16.24 11.35
CA GLU A 420 -10.09 17.38 11.45
C GLU A 420 -9.19 17.47 10.21
N ARG A 421 -9.03 18.67 9.68
CA ARG A 421 -8.14 18.97 8.55
C ARG A 421 -6.83 19.58 9.03
N ILE A 422 -5.72 18.85 8.90
CA ILE A 422 -4.41 19.24 9.40
C ILE A 422 -3.41 19.38 8.25
N ARG A 423 -2.61 20.44 8.25
CA ARG A 423 -1.55 20.64 7.26
C ARG A 423 -0.31 19.79 7.57
N MET A 424 0.38 19.35 6.51
CA MET A 424 1.64 18.60 6.58
C MET A 424 2.73 19.35 7.37
N ASP A 425 2.90 20.66 7.13
CA ASP A 425 3.90 21.48 7.84
C ASP A 425 3.68 21.48 9.37
N ARG A 426 2.43 21.62 9.79
CA ARG A 426 2.04 21.56 11.21
C ARG A 426 2.24 20.18 11.81
N LEU A 427 1.98 19.12 11.06
CA LEU A 427 2.24 17.74 11.52
C LEU A 427 3.74 17.50 11.70
N ALA A 428 4.57 17.99 10.77
CA ALA A 428 6.02 17.86 10.85
C ALA A 428 6.63 18.60 12.05
N GLN A 429 6.05 19.74 12.43
CA GLN A 429 6.52 20.58 13.54
C GLN A 429 6.06 20.09 14.93
N ARG A 430 5.22 19.05 15.02
CA ARG A 430 4.76 18.55 16.33
C ARG A 430 5.93 17.96 17.13
N PRO A 431 6.15 18.39 18.39
CA PRO A 431 7.24 17.88 19.22
C PRO A 431 7.08 16.38 19.53
N LYS A 432 5.85 15.86 19.52
CA LYS A 432 5.55 14.42 19.59
C LYS A 432 4.78 13.99 18.33
N GLN A 433 5.38 13.10 17.54
CA GLN A 433 4.79 12.48 16.34
C GLN A 433 3.86 11.33 16.76
N ILE A 434 2.72 11.68 17.38
CA ILE A 434 1.71 10.69 17.77
C ILE A 434 1.02 10.20 16.48
N PRO A 435 0.88 8.88 16.26
CA PRO A 435 0.22 8.36 15.09
C PRO A 435 -1.22 8.86 14.96
N ILE A 436 -1.62 9.28 13.76
CA ILE A 436 -2.97 9.80 13.49
C ILE A 436 -3.72 8.88 12.51
N PRO A 437 -5.02 8.62 12.72
CA PRO A 437 -5.81 7.82 11.79
C PRO A 437 -6.13 8.64 10.54
N ILE A 438 -5.83 8.09 9.37
CA ILE A 438 -6.04 8.68 8.05
C ILE A 438 -6.74 7.69 7.12
N PHE A 439 -7.29 8.20 6.02
CA PHE A 439 -7.84 7.37 4.95
C PHE A 439 -6.73 6.94 3.99
N ALA A 440 -6.64 5.64 3.72
CA ALA A 440 -5.79 5.02 2.73
C ALA A 440 -6.64 4.14 1.81
N LEU A 441 -6.13 3.82 0.63
CA LEU A 441 -6.78 2.97 -0.37
C LEU A 441 -6.11 1.59 -0.38
N ASP A 442 -6.89 0.52 -0.33
CA ASP A 442 -6.35 -0.83 -0.51
C ASP A 442 -6.28 -1.26 -1.98
N GLU A 443 -5.84 -2.50 -2.20
CA GLU A 443 -5.67 -3.08 -3.54
C GLU A 443 -7.00 -3.30 -4.27
N HIS A 444 -8.11 -3.39 -3.52
CA HIS A 444 -9.49 -3.55 -4.04
C HIS A 444 -10.21 -2.21 -4.24
N PHE A 445 -9.48 -1.10 -4.17
CA PHE A 445 -10.01 0.27 -4.28
C PHE A 445 -11.07 0.60 -3.22
N GLN A 446 -10.97 0.01 -2.03
CA GLN A 446 -11.78 0.33 -0.86
C GLN A 446 -11.02 1.25 0.08
N ILE A 447 -11.73 2.17 0.72
CA ILE A 447 -11.14 3.11 1.67
C ILE A 447 -10.98 2.43 3.03
N GLN A 448 -9.75 2.42 3.53
CA GLN A 448 -9.36 1.83 4.81
C GLN A 448 -8.80 2.90 5.75
N ILE A 449 -9.04 2.75 7.05
CA ILE A 449 -8.39 3.59 8.06
C ILE A 449 -6.99 3.01 8.36
N ARG A 450 -5.95 3.85 8.30
CA ARG A 450 -4.56 3.51 8.63
C ARG A 450 -3.94 4.57 9.52
N MET A 451 -2.89 4.20 10.24
CA MET A 451 -2.18 5.12 11.13
C MET A 451 -0.99 5.76 10.41
N MET A 452 -1.02 7.07 10.22
CA MET A 452 0.15 7.84 9.81
C MET A 452 1.05 8.05 11.02
N SER A 453 2.23 7.45 11.02
CA SER A 453 3.13 7.41 12.17
C SER A 453 4.05 8.61 12.28
N LYS A 454 4.45 9.20 11.14
CA LYS A 454 5.41 10.32 11.12
C LYS A 454 5.23 11.20 9.89
N VAL A 455 5.36 12.51 10.06
CA VAL A 455 5.52 13.49 8.98
C VAL A 455 6.82 14.25 9.19
N PHE A 456 7.60 14.50 8.13
CA PHE A 456 8.89 15.17 8.25
C PHE A 456 9.25 15.99 7.00
N SER A 457 10.06 17.04 7.20
CA SER A 457 10.59 17.84 6.08
C SER A 457 11.59 17.02 5.29
N SER A 458 11.45 17.04 3.96
CA SER A 458 12.34 16.38 3.00
C SER A 458 13.20 17.39 2.22
N GLY A 459 13.29 18.63 2.71
CA GLY A 459 14.10 19.71 2.14
C GLY A 459 13.38 20.45 1.02
N VAL A 460 14.14 21.11 0.15
CA VAL A 460 13.63 21.90 -0.97
C VAL A 460 13.72 21.08 -2.25
N LYS A 461 12.61 20.95 -2.98
CA LYS A 461 12.53 20.27 -4.29
C LYS A 461 11.75 21.12 -5.29
N GLU A 462 11.93 20.85 -6.58
CA GLU A 462 11.03 21.39 -7.60
C GLU A 462 9.62 20.81 -7.42
N VAL A 463 8.63 21.69 -7.40
CA VAL A 463 7.23 21.36 -7.13
C VAL A 463 6.34 21.76 -8.30
N PHE A 464 5.34 20.93 -8.57
CA PHE A 464 4.32 21.16 -9.57
C PHE A 464 2.94 21.19 -8.91
N GLU A 465 2.06 22.08 -9.36
CA GLU A 465 0.64 22.06 -9.02
C GLU A 465 -0.12 21.23 -10.06
N LEU A 466 -0.67 20.10 -9.62
CA LEU A 466 -1.62 19.29 -10.37
C LEU A 466 -3.03 19.79 -10.04
N ARG A 467 -3.82 20.08 -11.08
CA ARG A 467 -5.25 20.39 -10.98
C ARG A 467 -6.07 19.35 -11.71
N THR A 468 -7.17 18.92 -11.11
CA THR A 468 -8.11 18.00 -11.73
C THR A 468 -9.32 18.74 -12.32
N ARG A 469 -10.10 18.05 -13.14
CA ARG A 469 -11.30 18.57 -13.79
C ARG A 469 -12.42 18.90 -12.80
N SER A 470 -12.52 18.19 -11.68
CA SER A 470 -13.41 18.59 -10.59
C SER A 470 -12.93 19.84 -9.84
N GLY A 471 -11.72 20.34 -10.11
CA GLY A 471 -11.16 21.54 -9.50
C GLY A 471 -10.34 21.28 -8.23
N ARG A 472 -10.07 20.02 -7.88
CA ARG A 472 -9.15 19.64 -6.79
C ARG A 472 -7.71 19.97 -7.21
N LYS A 473 -6.89 20.32 -6.23
CA LYS A 473 -5.51 20.76 -6.45
C LYS A 473 -4.56 20.17 -5.42
N ILE A 474 -3.40 19.74 -5.88
CA ILE A 474 -2.34 19.24 -5.01
C ILE A 474 -0.98 19.64 -5.57
N ARG A 475 -0.03 19.89 -4.66
CA ARG A 475 1.31 20.35 -4.98
C ARG A 475 2.31 19.29 -4.55
N ALA A 476 3.05 18.78 -5.52
CA ALA A 476 3.93 17.64 -5.31
C ALA A 476 5.23 17.77 -6.10
N SER A 477 6.27 17.06 -5.71
CA SER A 477 7.48 16.91 -6.51
C SER A 477 7.21 16.09 -7.78
N THR A 478 8.09 16.24 -8.78
CA THR A 478 8.00 15.54 -10.09
C THR A 478 7.80 14.04 -9.97
N ASN A 479 8.48 13.41 -9.02
CA ASN A 479 8.44 11.98 -8.81
C ASN A 479 7.29 11.52 -7.89
N HIS A 480 6.30 12.37 -7.59
CA HIS A 480 5.21 11.97 -6.70
C HIS A 480 4.20 11.05 -7.38
N PRO A 481 3.98 9.82 -6.86
CA PRO A 481 2.99 8.89 -7.39
C PRO A 481 1.54 9.29 -7.06
N PHE A 482 0.66 9.13 -8.05
CA PHE A 482 -0.80 9.24 -7.96
C PHE A 482 -1.44 7.94 -8.45
N ARG A 483 -2.55 7.53 -7.84
CA ARG A 483 -3.23 6.28 -8.23
C ARG A 483 -3.97 6.46 -9.54
N THR A 484 -3.58 5.74 -10.58
CA THR A 484 -4.30 5.57 -11.86
C THR A 484 -4.97 4.19 -11.89
N LEU A 485 -5.69 3.87 -12.97
CA LEU A 485 -6.29 2.53 -13.13
C LEU A 485 -5.22 1.43 -13.17
N ASN A 486 -4.13 1.69 -13.88
CA ASN A 486 -3.04 0.75 -14.14
C ASN A 486 -1.87 0.95 -13.15
N GLY A 487 -2.18 1.13 -11.87
CA GLY A 487 -1.14 1.33 -10.87
C GLY A 487 -0.97 2.77 -10.41
N TRP A 488 -0.03 2.96 -9.49
CA TRP A 488 0.47 4.30 -9.17
C TRP A 488 1.25 4.84 -10.37
N LYS A 489 1.32 6.15 -10.58
CA LYS A 489 2.10 6.77 -11.67
C LYS A 489 2.66 8.11 -11.24
N ARG A 490 3.91 8.43 -11.61
CA ARG A 490 4.57 9.65 -11.13
C ARG A 490 3.99 10.89 -11.80
N LEU A 491 4.08 12.03 -11.11
CA LEU A 491 3.58 13.31 -11.62
C LEU A 491 4.19 13.68 -12.98
N ASP A 492 5.48 13.42 -13.19
CA ASP A 492 6.18 13.68 -14.46
C ASP A 492 5.84 12.71 -15.59
N GLU A 493 5.24 11.56 -15.28
CA GLU A 493 4.75 10.58 -16.24
C GLU A 493 3.26 10.81 -16.59
N LEU A 494 2.53 11.52 -15.72
CA LEU A 494 1.12 11.81 -15.93
C LEU A 494 0.91 12.76 -17.11
N THR A 495 -0.08 12.42 -17.93
CA THR A 495 -0.49 13.24 -19.06
C THR A 495 -1.79 13.98 -18.79
N ILE A 496 -2.00 15.11 -19.46
CA ILE A 496 -3.29 15.81 -19.41
C ILE A 496 -4.37 14.87 -19.95
N ARG A 497 -5.54 14.87 -19.31
CA ARG A 497 -6.68 13.97 -19.55
C ARG A 497 -6.58 12.57 -18.95
N GLU A 498 -5.42 12.21 -18.41
CA GLU A 498 -5.30 10.96 -17.65
C GLU A 498 -6.12 11.03 -16.36
N GLN A 499 -6.65 9.92 -15.88
CA GLN A 499 -7.54 9.90 -14.72
C GLN A 499 -6.83 9.38 -13.46
N ILE A 500 -7.00 10.09 -12.35
CA ILE A 500 -6.45 9.75 -11.04
C ILE A 500 -7.56 9.47 -10.02
N ALA A 501 -7.27 8.66 -9.01
CA ALA A 501 -8.23 8.27 -8.00
C ALA A 501 -8.41 9.38 -6.95
N ILE A 502 -9.66 9.81 -6.78
CA ILE A 502 -10.15 10.63 -5.68
C ILE A 502 -11.23 9.84 -4.93
N PRO A 503 -11.64 10.20 -3.70
CA PRO A 503 -12.71 9.50 -3.01
C PRO A 503 -14.08 9.87 -3.61
N ARG A 504 -14.98 8.89 -3.68
CA ARG A 504 -16.38 9.06 -4.09
C ARG A 504 -17.24 9.62 -2.95
N GLU A 505 -16.94 9.21 -1.74
CA GLU A 505 -17.58 9.64 -0.50
C GLU A 505 -16.56 9.55 0.64
N LEU A 506 -16.72 10.37 1.68
CA LEU A 506 -15.85 10.34 2.86
C LEU A 506 -16.71 10.34 4.13
N HIS A 507 -16.74 9.20 4.81
CA HIS A 507 -17.43 9.07 6.09
C HIS A 507 -16.42 9.20 7.22
N THR A 508 -16.62 10.14 8.12
CA THR A 508 -15.83 10.24 9.36
C THR A 508 -16.77 10.09 10.55
N GLN A 509 -16.24 9.53 11.63
CA GLN A 509 -16.92 9.60 12.92
C GLN A 509 -16.79 11.05 13.41
N GLY A 510 -17.82 11.86 13.24
CA GLY A 510 -17.83 13.22 13.79
C GLY A 510 -18.02 13.18 15.30
N ASP A 511 -17.57 14.20 16.02
CA ASP A 511 -17.97 14.37 17.42
C ASP A 511 -19.48 14.64 17.50
N THR A 512 -20.17 13.99 18.44
CA THR A 512 -21.61 14.17 18.67
C THR A 512 -21.87 15.59 19.20
N GLN A 513 -22.43 16.44 18.32
CA GLN A 513 -23.00 17.78 18.55
C GLN A 513 -22.23 18.74 19.46
N THR A 514 -21.39 19.60 18.86
CA THR A 514 -20.75 20.73 19.57
C THR A 514 -21.52 22.06 19.43
N PHE A 515 -22.44 22.19 18.47
CA PHE A 515 -23.08 23.47 18.12
C PHE A 515 -24.61 23.39 18.15
N GLN A 516 -25.26 24.48 18.57
CA GLN A 516 -26.72 24.57 18.47
C GLN A 516 -27.16 24.82 17.01
N PRO A 517 -28.33 24.31 16.57
CA PRO A 517 -28.83 24.55 15.22
C PRO A 517 -28.84 26.04 14.84
N GLU A 518 -29.24 26.92 15.77
CA GLU A 518 -29.24 28.36 15.51
C GLU A 518 -27.84 28.94 15.29
N GLU A 519 -26.80 28.39 15.92
CA GLU A 519 -25.41 28.81 15.68
C GLU A 519 -24.98 28.45 14.26
N LEU A 520 -25.32 27.24 13.81
CA LEU A 520 -25.01 26.76 12.46
C LEU A 520 -25.72 27.62 11.40
N GLY A 521 -27.03 27.82 11.54
CA GLY A 521 -27.81 28.58 10.59
C GLY A 521 -27.43 30.07 10.59
N LEU A 522 -27.24 30.69 11.75
CA LEU A 522 -26.82 32.08 11.83
C LEU A 522 -25.43 32.28 11.22
N LEU A 523 -24.47 31.38 11.48
CA LEU A 523 -23.16 31.46 10.86
C LEU A 523 -23.24 31.34 9.34
N ALA A 524 -24.02 30.37 8.84
CA ALA A 524 -24.20 30.17 7.40
C ALA A 524 -24.73 31.43 6.69
N HIS A 525 -25.74 32.07 7.27
CA HIS A 525 -26.29 33.33 6.76
C HIS A 525 -25.27 34.47 6.82
N LEU A 526 -24.53 34.61 7.93
CA LEU A 526 -23.51 35.66 8.08
C LEU A 526 -22.28 35.43 7.18
N LEU A 527 -21.92 34.19 6.89
CA LEU A 527 -20.84 33.84 5.96
C LEU A 527 -21.23 34.11 4.50
N GLY A 528 -22.50 33.91 4.12
CA GLY A 528 -23.00 34.25 2.78
C GLY A 528 -23.19 35.75 2.60
N ASP A 529 -24.37 36.25 2.98
CA ASP A 529 -24.80 37.64 2.74
C ASP A 529 -24.63 38.58 3.95
N GLY A 530 -23.89 38.15 4.97
CA GLY A 530 -23.57 38.98 6.14
C GLY A 530 -22.45 39.98 5.88
N CYS A 531 -22.59 41.18 6.46
CA CYS A 531 -21.51 42.15 6.60
C CYS A 531 -21.05 42.22 8.06
N VAL A 532 -19.82 41.74 8.30
CA VAL A 532 -19.16 41.71 9.62
C VAL A 532 -17.84 42.51 9.63
N VAL A 533 -17.62 43.38 8.64
CA VAL A 533 -16.37 44.11 8.47
C VAL A 533 -16.09 45.05 9.66
N PRO A 534 -14.83 45.27 10.08
CA PRO A 534 -14.53 46.16 11.19
C PRO A 534 -15.06 47.58 10.94
N ARG A 535 -15.56 48.23 12.00
CA ARG A 535 -16.10 49.60 11.99
C ARG A 535 -17.35 49.81 11.12
N GLN A 536 -18.00 48.73 10.66
CA GLN A 536 -19.32 48.79 10.05
C GLN A 536 -20.37 48.14 10.97
N PRO A 537 -21.64 48.57 10.91
CA PRO A 537 -22.72 47.87 11.60
C PRO A 537 -22.82 46.43 11.11
N ILE A 538 -22.93 45.47 12.04
CA ILE A 538 -23.19 44.08 11.68
C ILE A 538 -24.61 44.01 11.12
N HIS A 539 -24.73 43.55 9.89
CA HIS A 539 -26.03 43.38 9.26
C HIS A 539 -26.03 42.23 8.27
N TYR A 540 -27.23 41.75 7.96
CA TYR A 540 -27.50 40.73 6.97
C TYR A 540 -28.54 41.24 5.98
N THR A 541 -28.37 40.91 4.71
CA THR A 541 -29.28 41.33 3.63
C THR A 541 -29.86 40.15 2.90
N SER A 542 -31.16 40.17 2.61
CA SER A 542 -31.81 39.13 1.83
C SER A 542 -33.09 39.65 1.18
N GLY A 543 -33.38 39.16 -0.03
CA GLY A 543 -34.67 39.34 -0.71
C GLY A 543 -35.76 38.37 -0.23
N ASP A 544 -35.43 37.48 0.70
CA ASP A 544 -36.34 36.49 1.28
C ASP A 544 -36.62 36.80 2.75
N MET A 545 -37.90 37.07 3.07
CA MET A 545 -38.38 37.37 4.42
C MET A 545 -38.22 36.20 5.39
N ASN A 546 -38.22 34.95 4.92
CA ASN A 546 -38.01 33.79 5.79
C ASN A 546 -36.58 33.77 6.33
N ASN A 547 -35.59 34.07 5.49
CA ASN A 547 -34.19 34.20 5.92
C ASN A 547 -34.00 35.37 6.90
N ILE A 548 -34.67 36.50 6.63
CA ILE A 548 -34.64 37.69 7.49
C ILE A 548 -35.18 37.39 8.89
N ARG A 549 -36.32 36.71 8.97
CA ARG A 549 -36.93 36.28 10.24
C ARG A 549 -36.06 35.27 10.97
N TYR A 550 -35.47 34.32 10.26
CA TYR A 550 -34.57 33.33 10.86
C TYR A 550 -33.35 34.00 11.49
N VAL A 551 -32.64 34.86 10.76
CA VAL A 551 -31.45 35.57 11.27
C VAL A 551 -31.81 36.45 12.47
N ALA A 552 -32.94 37.15 12.43
CA ALA A 552 -33.41 37.97 13.54
C ALA A 552 -33.68 37.11 14.80
N ALA A 553 -34.45 36.03 14.65
CA ALA A 553 -34.79 35.14 15.75
C ALA A 553 -33.56 34.42 16.34
N ALA A 554 -32.64 33.96 15.48
CA ALA A 554 -31.41 33.30 15.92
C ALA A 554 -30.50 34.26 16.69
N ALA A 555 -30.34 35.51 16.23
CA ALA A 555 -29.53 36.51 16.93
C ALA A 555 -30.14 36.92 18.28
N GLU A 556 -31.47 37.00 18.37
CA GLU A 556 -32.17 37.26 19.62
C GLU A 556 -32.00 36.09 20.60
N LYS A 557 -32.21 34.85 20.14
CA LYS A 557 -32.08 33.64 20.98
C LYS A 557 -30.65 33.43 21.49
N LEU A 558 -29.64 33.58 20.64
CA LEU A 558 -28.24 33.25 20.99
C LEU A 558 -27.55 34.37 21.77
N PHE A 559 -27.85 35.63 21.44
CA PHE A 559 -27.06 36.77 21.92
C PHE A 559 -27.89 37.84 22.62
N ASN A 560 -29.21 37.64 22.77
CA ASN A 560 -30.14 38.64 23.28
C ASN A 560 -30.06 39.97 22.50
N ILE A 561 -29.73 39.90 21.20
CA ILE A 561 -29.70 41.07 20.31
C ILE A 561 -31.13 41.34 19.85
N HIS A 562 -31.63 42.55 20.05
CA HIS A 562 -32.89 43.01 19.45
C HIS A 562 -32.63 43.52 18.02
N PRO A 563 -33.02 42.77 16.97
CA PRO A 563 -32.68 43.10 15.59
C PRO A 563 -33.54 44.25 15.06
N ARG A 564 -32.97 45.09 14.20
CA ARG A 564 -33.73 46.13 13.49
C ARG A 564 -33.86 45.76 12.02
N ILE A 565 -35.10 45.47 11.60
CA ILE A 565 -35.42 45.12 10.20
C ILE A 565 -35.80 46.38 9.42
N VAL A 566 -35.17 46.61 8.28
CA VAL A 566 -35.42 47.77 7.40
C VAL A 566 -35.64 47.28 5.98
N ARG A 567 -36.76 47.66 5.36
CA ARG A 567 -37.05 47.36 3.95
C ARG A 567 -36.35 48.38 3.04
N GLN A 568 -35.74 47.90 1.96
CA GLN A 568 -35.18 48.73 0.89
C GLN A 568 -35.64 48.15 -0.45
N GLU A 569 -36.42 48.90 -1.23
CA GLU A 569 -36.98 48.49 -2.53
C GLU A 569 -37.38 47.00 -2.61
N ASN A 570 -36.46 46.14 -3.09
CA ASN A 570 -36.64 44.71 -3.35
C ASN A 570 -35.97 43.75 -2.34
N TRP A 571 -35.33 44.26 -1.27
CA TRP A 571 -34.70 43.44 -0.23
C TRP A 571 -34.90 44.02 1.18
N TRP A 572 -34.47 43.26 2.19
CA TRP A 572 -34.54 43.66 3.59
C TRP A 572 -33.15 43.59 4.22
N HIS A 573 -32.88 44.56 5.11
CA HIS A 573 -31.71 44.61 5.97
C HIS A 573 -32.10 44.21 7.39
N VAL A 574 -31.31 43.34 8.02
CA VAL A 574 -31.38 43.07 9.46
C VAL A 574 -30.12 43.61 10.09
N TYR A 575 -30.24 44.69 10.85
CA TYR A 575 -29.16 45.21 11.68
C TYR A 575 -29.14 44.46 13.01
N LEU A 576 -27.94 44.05 13.43
CA LEU A 576 -27.69 43.27 14.65
C LEU A 576 -26.88 44.11 15.66
N PRO A 577 -27.52 45.10 16.32
CA PRO A 577 -26.85 45.97 17.28
C PRO A 577 -26.39 45.20 18.52
N SER A 578 -25.39 45.72 19.23
CA SER A 578 -25.01 45.13 20.52
C SER A 578 -26.13 45.36 21.56
N PRO A 579 -26.44 44.39 22.43
CA PRO A 579 -27.44 44.57 23.48
C PRO A 579 -26.95 45.44 24.63
N TYR A 580 -25.70 45.90 24.58
CA TYR A 580 -25.06 46.75 25.58
C TYR A 580 -24.13 47.77 24.92
N HIS A 581 -23.64 48.73 25.71
CA HIS A 581 -22.69 49.72 25.22
C HIS A 581 -21.33 49.09 24.90
N VAL A 582 -20.87 49.24 23.66
CA VAL A 582 -19.57 48.72 23.17
C VAL A 582 -18.42 49.58 23.72
N SER A 583 -17.32 48.98 24.15
CA SER A 583 -16.12 49.67 24.66
C SER A 583 -14.84 49.04 24.12
N LYS A 584 -13.67 49.62 24.44
CA LYS A 584 -12.36 49.02 24.06
C LYS A 584 -12.16 47.59 24.58
N LYS A 585 -12.85 47.19 25.66
CA LYS A 585 -12.74 45.86 26.30
C LYS A 585 -13.95 44.95 26.09
N ARG A 586 -15.05 45.47 25.50
CA ARG A 586 -16.33 44.74 25.38
C ARG A 586 -16.90 44.98 23.99
N HIS A 587 -16.94 43.95 23.15
CA HIS A 587 -17.32 44.06 21.75
C HIS A 587 -18.77 43.60 21.53
N ASN A 588 -19.29 43.70 20.30
CA ASN A 588 -20.57 43.06 19.98
C ASN A 588 -20.46 41.54 20.23
N PRO A 589 -21.47 40.87 20.81
CA PRO A 589 -21.38 39.43 21.13
C PRO A 589 -21.12 38.55 19.91
N ILE A 590 -21.59 38.93 18.71
CA ILE A 590 -21.27 38.23 17.45
C ILE A 590 -19.77 38.34 17.13
N VAL A 591 -19.15 39.49 17.41
CA VAL A 591 -17.70 39.70 17.23
C VAL A 591 -16.91 38.82 18.19
N GLU A 592 -17.34 38.71 19.44
CA GLU A 592 -16.70 37.84 20.42
C GLU A 592 -16.88 36.36 20.06
N TRP A 593 -18.05 35.98 19.55
CA TRP A 593 -18.32 34.65 19.02
C TRP A 593 -17.43 34.31 17.82
N PHE A 594 -17.31 35.21 16.85
CA PHE A 594 -16.41 35.04 15.69
C PHE A 594 -14.95 34.85 16.14
N LYS A 595 -14.49 35.66 17.10
CA LYS A 595 -13.15 35.50 17.69
C LYS A 595 -12.96 34.12 18.34
N LYS A 596 -13.96 33.61 19.07
CA LYS A 596 -13.93 32.26 19.67
C LYS A 596 -13.84 31.16 18.61
N LEU A 597 -14.52 31.34 17.47
CA LEU A 597 -14.46 30.42 16.33
C LEU A 597 -13.15 30.53 15.51
N GLY A 598 -12.25 31.45 15.86
CA GLY A 598 -11.05 31.73 15.08
C GLY A 598 -11.34 32.40 13.73
N ILE A 599 -12.51 33.05 13.62
CA ILE A 599 -12.90 33.86 12.47
C ILE A 599 -12.38 35.27 12.69
N GLU A 600 -11.55 35.75 11.77
CA GLU A 600 -11.23 37.17 11.69
C GLU A 600 -12.29 37.89 10.85
N MET A 601 -12.42 39.21 11.01
CA MET A 601 -13.43 40.00 10.30
C MET A 601 -13.04 40.16 8.82
N TRP A 602 -13.33 39.12 8.05
CA TRP A 602 -12.88 38.92 6.67
C TRP A 602 -13.60 39.81 5.66
N HIS A 603 -12.86 40.20 4.63
CA HIS A 603 -13.48 40.61 3.37
C HIS A 603 -14.09 39.40 2.65
N SER A 604 -14.97 39.63 1.66
CA SER A 604 -15.69 38.57 0.95
C SER A 604 -14.78 37.49 0.34
N TYR A 605 -13.57 37.86 -0.11
CA TYR A 605 -12.58 36.95 -0.70
C TYR A 605 -11.75 36.16 0.32
N GLU A 606 -11.80 36.52 1.60
CA GLU A 606 -11.02 35.89 2.69
C GLU A 606 -11.85 34.94 3.55
N LYS A 607 -13.17 34.85 3.29
CA LYS A 607 -14.11 34.01 4.04
C LYS A 607 -13.65 32.55 4.12
N ARG A 608 -13.66 31.98 5.32
CA ARG A 608 -13.33 30.56 5.57
C ARG A 608 -14.38 29.91 6.46
N ILE A 609 -14.54 28.60 6.31
CA ILE A 609 -15.29 27.81 7.27
C ILE A 609 -14.38 27.55 8.50
N PRO A 610 -14.86 27.74 9.74
CA PRO A 610 -14.09 27.45 10.94
C PRO A 610 -13.62 25.99 10.98
N LYS A 611 -12.46 25.74 11.60
CA LYS A 611 -11.87 24.39 11.62
C LYS A 611 -12.75 23.36 12.32
N SER A 612 -13.45 23.76 13.38
CA SER A 612 -14.37 22.91 14.14
C SER A 612 -15.53 22.37 13.29
N PHE A 613 -15.89 23.03 12.18
CA PHE A 613 -16.99 22.61 11.32
C PHE A 613 -16.64 21.39 10.46
N PHE A 614 -15.36 21.11 10.23
CA PHE A 614 -14.95 19.90 9.51
C PHE A 614 -15.07 18.64 10.38
N SER A 615 -15.22 18.81 11.69
CA SER A 615 -15.39 17.71 12.66
C SER A 615 -16.84 17.41 13.03
N MET A 616 -17.79 18.10 12.40
CA MET A 616 -19.22 17.93 12.63
C MET A 616 -19.76 16.60 12.10
N SER A 617 -20.92 16.22 12.63
CA SER A 617 -21.75 15.13 12.12
C SER A 617 -22.26 15.43 10.70
N GLU A 618 -22.64 14.39 9.96
CA GLU A 618 -23.24 14.56 8.62
C GLU A 618 -24.52 15.40 8.66
N GLU A 619 -25.33 15.24 9.71
CA GLU A 619 -26.58 15.99 9.92
C GLU A 619 -26.32 17.49 10.10
N ASP A 620 -25.35 17.86 10.95
CA ASP A 620 -24.98 19.25 11.20
C ASP A 620 -24.36 19.90 9.95
N ILE A 621 -23.57 19.14 9.18
CA ILE A 621 -23.03 19.61 7.89
C ILE A 621 -24.18 19.87 6.91
N CYS A 622 -25.16 18.95 6.80
CA CYS A 622 -26.32 19.14 5.92
C CYS A 622 -27.14 20.37 6.35
N TYR A 623 -27.37 20.55 7.65
CA TYR A 623 -28.10 21.70 8.19
C TYR A 623 -27.37 23.02 7.92
N PHE A 624 -26.05 23.07 8.15
CA PHE A 624 -25.23 24.23 7.82
C PHE A 624 -25.28 24.55 6.31
N LEU A 625 -25.12 23.55 5.45
CA LEU A 625 -25.19 23.72 4.00
C LEU A 625 -26.59 24.15 3.53
N HIS A 626 -27.66 23.68 4.17
CA HIS A 626 -29.06 24.05 3.89
C HIS A 626 -29.28 25.57 4.06
N HIS A 627 -28.77 26.14 5.14
CA HIS A 627 -28.80 27.59 5.37
C HIS A 627 -27.81 28.33 4.48
N LEU A 628 -26.60 27.79 4.25
CA LEU A 628 -25.60 28.43 3.40
C LEU A 628 -26.12 28.59 1.96
N TRP A 629 -26.79 27.57 1.41
CA TRP A 629 -27.34 27.63 0.05
C TRP A 629 -28.47 28.65 -0.12
N SER A 630 -29.10 29.10 0.97
CA SER A 630 -30.11 30.16 0.95
C SER A 630 -29.54 31.57 0.71
N THR A 631 -28.20 31.71 0.67
CA THR A 631 -27.47 32.97 0.45
C THR A 631 -26.96 33.10 -0.99
N ASP A 632 -25.71 32.77 -1.26
CA ASP A 632 -25.09 32.78 -2.60
C ASP A 632 -25.36 31.49 -3.43
N GLY A 633 -26.26 30.63 -2.96
CA GLY A 633 -26.66 29.40 -3.63
C GLY A 633 -27.80 29.60 -4.63
N ASN A 634 -27.77 28.82 -5.71
CA ASN A 634 -28.83 28.74 -6.70
C ASN A 634 -29.43 27.34 -6.74
N ILE A 635 -30.75 27.26 -6.66
CA ILE A 635 -31.56 26.08 -6.98
C ILE A 635 -32.67 26.57 -7.92
N SER A 636 -32.57 26.22 -9.20
CA SER A 636 -33.56 26.66 -10.20
C SER A 636 -33.82 25.59 -11.24
N ARG A 637 -35.00 25.68 -11.89
CA ARG A 637 -35.36 24.81 -12.99
C ARG A 637 -34.57 25.21 -14.24
N LYS A 638 -33.82 24.27 -14.79
CA LYS A 638 -33.09 24.42 -16.04
C LYS A 638 -33.95 23.87 -17.19
N LEU A 639 -34.51 24.77 -17.98
CA LEU A 639 -35.20 24.42 -19.21
C LEU A 639 -34.17 23.98 -20.27
N ILE A 640 -34.41 22.84 -20.89
CA ILE A 640 -33.60 22.31 -21.99
C ILE A 640 -34.58 22.00 -23.12
N ASP A 641 -34.35 22.56 -24.30
CA ASP A 641 -35.21 22.32 -25.46
C ASP A 641 -35.34 20.82 -25.76
N ASN A 642 -36.58 20.36 -25.96
CA ASN A 642 -36.94 18.96 -26.25
C ASN A 642 -36.50 17.91 -25.19
N ARG A 643 -36.28 18.28 -23.92
CA ARG A 643 -36.03 17.34 -22.82
C ARG A 643 -36.78 17.70 -21.54
N SER A 644 -36.97 16.73 -20.66
CA SER A 644 -37.49 16.98 -19.30
C SER A 644 -36.63 18.05 -18.61
N PRO A 645 -37.25 19.04 -17.94
CA PRO A 645 -36.53 20.12 -17.27
C PRO A 645 -35.60 19.56 -16.19
N GLY A 646 -34.34 20.00 -16.21
CA GLY A 646 -33.32 19.62 -15.21
C GLY A 646 -33.26 20.58 -14.03
N ALA A 647 -32.37 20.31 -13.08
CA ALA A 647 -32.03 21.24 -12.02
C ALA A 647 -30.70 21.96 -12.31
N ALA A 648 -30.63 23.26 -12.02
CA ALA A 648 -29.39 24.02 -11.92
C ALA A 648 -29.09 24.25 -10.44
N ILE A 649 -28.06 23.56 -9.93
CA ILE A 649 -27.65 23.62 -8.53
C ILE A 649 -26.18 24.07 -8.49
N TYR A 650 -25.93 25.27 -7.99
CA TYR A 650 -24.57 25.76 -7.78
C TYR A 650 -24.49 26.73 -6.60
N TYR A 651 -23.29 26.90 -6.04
CA TYR A 651 -22.97 27.91 -5.04
C TYR A 651 -21.87 28.81 -5.59
N ALA A 652 -22.03 30.13 -5.47
CA ALA A 652 -21.06 31.11 -5.95
C ALA A 652 -20.34 31.79 -4.78
N THR A 653 -19.06 32.08 -4.92
CA THR A 653 -18.32 32.88 -3.93
C THR A 653 -17.09 33.52 -4.55
N THR A 654 -16.62 34.62 -3.97
CA THR A 654 -15.34 35.25 -4.34
C THR A 654 -14.16 34.70 -3.54
N SER A 655 -14.40 33.84 -2.53
CA SER A 655 -13.33 33.23 -1.75
C SER A 655 -12.97 31.82 -2.24
N PRO A 656 -11.70 31.57 -2.64
CA PRO A 656 -11.26 30.23 -2.98
C PRO A 656 -11.32 29.28 -1.77
N TYR A 657 -11.06 29.79 -0.56
CA TYR A 657 -11.04 28.98 0.65
C TYR A 657 -12.43 28.50 1.05
N LEU A 658 -13.44 29.37 0.96
CA LEU A 658 -14.83 28.97 1.16
C LEU A 658 -15.26 27.96 0.08
N ALA A 659 -14.86 28.18 -1.17
CA ALA A 659 -15.24 27.29 -2.26
C ALA A 659 -14.69 25.87 -2.10
N GLU A 660 -13.39 25.74 -1.80
CA GLU A 660 -12.73 24.45 -1.51
C GLU A 660 -13.32 23.79 -0.26
N ALA A 661 -13.66 24.57 0.77
CA ALA A 661 -14.28 24.06 1.99
C ALA A 661 -15.69 23.50 1.72
N VAL A 662 -16.53 24.23 0.97
CA VAL A 662 -17.88 23.76 0.60
C VAL A 662 -17.81 22.51 -0.28
N GLN A 663 -16.88 22.47 -1.25
CA GLN A 663 -16.67 21.26 -2.07
C GLN A 663 -16.30 20.05 -1.20
N HIS A 664 -15.43 20.22 -0.21
CA HIS A 664 -15.05 19.17 0.72
C HIS A 664 -16.20 18.73 1.64
N LEU A 665 -17.02 19.67 2.13
CA LEU A 665 -18.20 19.33 2.95
C LEU A 665 -19.26 18.57 2.14
N LEU A 666 -19.45 18.90 0.85
CA LEU A 666 -20.32 18.13 -0.03
C LEU A 666 -19.82 16.69 -0.20
N LEU A 667 -18.51 16.50 -0.37
CA LEU A 667 -17.89 15.17 -0.45
C LEU A 667 -18.10 14.34 0.83
N ARG A 668 -18.06 14.99 2.00
CA ARG A 668 -18.32 14.39 3.32
C ARG A 668 -19.76 13.90 3.52
N VAL A 669 -20.72 14.40 2.73
CA VAL A 669 -22.12 13.95 2.77
C VAL A 669 -22.49 13.08 1.56
N GLY A 670 -21.48 12.65 0.79
CA GLY A 670 -21.60 11.76 -0.36
C GLY A 670 -21.95 12.47 -1.69
N ILE A 671 -21.88 13.81 -1.75
CA ILE A 671 -22.23 14.58 -2.94
C ILE A 671 -20.97 15.02 -3.70
N GLN A 672 -20.77 14.45 -4.88
CA GLN A 672 -19.72 14.89 -5.81
C GLN A 672 -20.09 16.23 -6.46
N SER A 673 -19.11 17.13 -6.50
CA SER A 673 -19.27 18.47 -7.07
C SER A 673 -18.01 18.93 -7.81
N SER A 674 -18.19 19.87 -8.74
CA SER A 674 -17.09 20.45 -9.52
C SER A 674 -16.92 21.94 -9.21
N LEU A 675 -15.68 22.35 -8.95
CA LEU A 675 -15.30 23.73 -8.69
C LEU A 675 -14.79 24.38 -9.98
N ARG A 676 -15.43 25.47 -10.41
CA ARG A 676 -15.06 26.24 -11.60
C ARG A 676 -14.67 27.65 -11.25
N GLU A 677 -13.54 28.11 -11.78
CA GLU A 677 -13.12 29.50 -11.70
C GLU A 677 -13.78 30.29 -12.85
N ARG A 678 -14.37 31.45 -12.55
CA ARG A 678 -14.90 32.40 -13.53
C ARG A 678 -14.30 33.78 -13.29
N THR A 679 -13.98 34.49 -14.35
CA THR A 679 -13.66 35.92 -14.25
C THR A 679 -14.97 36.69 -14.35
N GLU A 680 -15.29 37.46 -13.31
CA GLU A 680 -16.45 38.33 -13.31
C GLU A 680 -16.24 39.53 -14.26
N SER A 681 -17.33 40.21 -14.62
CA SER A 681 -17.32 41.40 -15.49
C SER A 681 -16.47 42.56 -14.94
N ASN A 682 -16.26 42.58 -13.62
CA ASN A 682 -15.42 43.55 -12.90
C ASN A 682 -13.93 43.16 -12.85
N GLY A 683 -13.52 42.07 -13.51
CA GLY A 683 -12.15 41.55 -13.52
C GLY A 683 -11.75 40.72 -12.29
N ARG A 684 -12.62 40.58 -11.29
CA ARG A 684 -12.37 39.74 -10.10
C ARG A 684 -12.60 38.27 -10.42
N ARG A 685 -11.88 37.40 -9.71
CA ARG A 685 -12.07 35.95 -9.81
C ARG A 685 -13.21 35.51 -8.88
N GLY A 686 -14.23 34.89 -9.46
CA GLY A 686 -15.29 34.18 -8.76
C GLY A 686 -15.11 32.67 -8.88
N TYR A 687 -15.66 31.95 -7.93
CA TYR A 687 -15.61 30.50 -7.81
C TYR A 687 -17.02 29.96 -7.74
N GLN A 688 -17.33 28.93 -8.52
CA GLN A 688 -18.64 28.29 -8.52
C GLN A 688 -18.52 26.79 -8.29
N ILE A 689 -19.19 26.29 -7.26
CA ILE A 689 -19.34 24.85 -7.01
C ILE A 689 -20.62 24.39 -7.70
N HIS A 690 -20.52 23.44 -8.62
CA HIS A 690 -21.65 22.90 -9.39
C HIS A 690 -21.95 21.46 -8.97
N VAL A 691 -23.22 21.18 -8.64
CA VAL A 691 -23.73 19.83 -8.43
C VAL A 691 -24.43 19.38 -9.73
N GLN A 692 -23.85 18.37 -10.37
CA GLN A 692 -24.24 17.93 -11.71
C GLN A 692 -24.55 16.42 -11.74
N GLY A 693 -25.46 16.03 -12.62
CA GLY A 693 -25.92 14.65 -12.74
C GLY A 693 -27.13 14.39 -11.85
N LYS A 694 -28.08 13.61 -12.38
CA LYS A 694 -29.35 13.31 -11.71
C LYS A 694 -29.13 12.80 -10.29
N ASP A 695 -28.27 11.81 -10.10
CA ASP A 695 -28.11 11.15 -8.80
C ASP A 695 -27.56 12.11 -7.74
N GLN A 696 -26.53 12.89 -8.09
CA GLN A 696 -25.92 13.90 -7.21
C GLN A 696 -26.89 15.05 -6.90
N GLN A 697 -27.66 15.50 -7.90
CA GLN A 697 -28.68 16.54 -7.73
C GLN A 697 -29.85 16.06 -6.86
N THR A 698 -30.31 14.84 -7.06
CA THR A 698 -31.35 14.22 -6.22
C THR A 698 -30.86 14.07 -4.78
N MET A 699 -29.62 13.61 -4.57
CA MET A 699 -29.04 13.50 -3.24
C MET A 699 -28.93 14.87 -2.55
N PHE A 700 -28.45 15.89 -3.27
CA PHE A 700 -28.41 17.26 -2.77
C PHE A 700 -29.79 17.78 -2.37
N LEU A 701 -30.79 17.62 -3.24
CA LEU A 701 -32.14 18.13 -2.98
C LEU A 701 -32.84 17.40 -1.81
N ARG A 702 -32.54 16.11 -1.58
CA ARG A 702 -33.09 15.32 -0.48
C ARG A 702 -32.40 15.59 0.86
N LYS A 703 -31.06 15.67 0.87
CA LYS A 703 -30.28 15.84 2.10
C LYS A 703 -30.12 17.30 2.52
N ILE A 704 -29.87 18.19 1.56
CA ILE A 704 -29.49 19.59 1.81
C ILE A 704 -30.63 20.52 1.43
N GLY A 705 -31.06 20.56 0.17
CA GLY A 705 -32.05 21.55 -0.29
C GLY A 705 -31.60 23.00 -0.07
N SER A 706 -32.52 23.88 0.34
CA SER A 706 -32.23 25.26 0.75
C SER A 706 -33.30 25.76 1.70
N HIS A 707 -32.91 26.57 2.69
CA HIS A 707 -33.88 27.31 3.50
C HIS A 707 -34.59 28.40 2.68
N GLY A 708 -35.78 28.81 3.13
CA GLY A 708 -36.53 29.93 2.55
C GLY A 708 -37.27 29.62 1.24
N LEU A 709 -37.64 30.67 0.51
CA LEU A 709 -38.38 30.62 -0.76
C LEU A 709 -37.68 29.74 -1.81
N ARG A 710 -36.34 29.70 -1.81
CA ARG A 710 -35.57 28.82 -2.73
C ARG A 710 -35.79 27.34 -2.43
N GLY A 711 -36.15 26.98 -1.21
CA GLY A 711 -36.50 25.60 -0.82
C GLY A 711 -37.84 25.15 -1.37
N GLU A 712 -38.79 26.06 -1.64
CA GLU A 712 -40.16 25.71 -2.04
C GLU A 712 -40.22 24.98 -3.39
N ILE A 713 -39.25 25.22 -4.28
CA ILE A 713 -39.18 24.56 -5.59
C ILE A 713 -38.64 23.12 -5.50
N VAL A 714 -38.00 22.73 -4.39
CA VAL A 714 -37.30 21.44 -4.22
C VAL A 714 -38.22 20.23 -4.50
N PRO A 715 -39.43 20.12 -3.92
CA PRO A 715 -40.32 18.99 -4.20
C PRO A 715 -40.73 18.90 -5.68
N SER A 716 -40.85 20.05 -6.35
CA SER A 716 -41.16 20.06 -7.79
C SER A 716 -39.97 19.61 -8.63
N LEU A 717 -38.75 20.04 -8.29
CA LEU A 717 -37.54 19.62 -9.00
C LEU A 717 -37.26 18.14 -8.83
N LEU A 718 -37.50 17.57 -7.64
CA LEU A 718 -37.37 16.12 -7.42
C LEU A 718 -38.28 15.33 -8.38
N ARG A 719 -39.54 15.75 -8.54
CA ARG A 719 -40.46 15.14 -9.53
C ARG A 719 -39.98 15.28 -10.96
N ASP A 720 -39.37 16.41 -11.32
CA ASP A 720 -38.80 16.62 -12.65
C ASP A 720 -37.59 15.72 -12.91
N LEU A 721 -36.69 15.60 -11.92
CA LEU A 721 -35.49 14.74 -11.99
C LEU A 721 -35.85 13.25 -12.05
N ASP A 722 -36.91 12.81 -11.37
CA ASP A 722 -37.37 11.42 -11.43
C ASP A 722 -37.73 11.01 -12.87
N ARG A 723 -38.23 11.95 -13.69
CA ARG A 723 -38.56 11.74 -15.12
C ARG A 723 -37.34 11.72 -16.04
N ILE A 724 -36.16 12.13 -15.58
CA ILE A 724 -34.93 12.13 -16.38
C ILE A 724 -34.27 10.75 -16.28
N GLN A 725 -33.90 10.15 -17.42
CA GLN A 725 -33.06 8.96 -17.40
C GLN A 725 -31.65 9.31 -16.93
N THR A 726 -31.13 8.60 -15.92
CA THR A 726 -29.80 8.86 -15.36
C THR A 726 -28.72 8.71 -16.43
N ASN A 727 -27.85 9.71 -16.55
CA ASN A 727 -26.67 9.62 -17.41
C ASN A 727 -25.59 8.80 -16.69
N THR A 728 -25.38 7.56 -17.13
CA THR A 728 -24.39 6.64 -16.58
C THR A 728 -22.93 7.01 -16.91
N ASN A 729 -22.69 8.05 -17.72
CA ASN A 729 -21.37 8.48 -18.16
C ASN A 729 -20.73 9.59 -17.30
N LEU A 730 -21.17 9.77 -16.05
CA LEU A 730 -20.61 10.78 -15.13
C LEU A 730 -19.66 10.18 -14.08
N ASP A 731 -20.01 9.01 -13.53
CA ASP A 731 -19.15 8.21 -12.66
C ASP A 731 -18.71 6.97 -13.45
N THR A 732 -17.52 7.08 -14.03
CA THR A 732 -17.03 6.15 -15.03
C THR A 732 -15.63 5.66 -14.70
N ILE A 733 -15.38 4.40 -15.04
CA ILE A 733 -14.06 3.76 -15.00
C ILE A 733 -13.33 4.10 -16.31
N PRO A 734 -12.02 4.42 -16.27
CA PRO A 734 -11.25 4.79 -17.45
C PRO A 734 -11.32 3.72 -18.54
N LYS A 735 -11.36 4.15 -19.81
CA LYS A 735 -11.50 3.28 -21.00
C LYS A 735 -10.41 2.19 -21.10
N GLU A 736 -9.26 2.41 -20.46
CA GLU A 736 -8.12 1.49 -20.40
C GLU A 736 -8.54 0.12 -19.83
N ILE A 737 -9.59 0.08 -18.99
CA ILE A 737 -10.14 -1.17 -18.46
C ILE A 737 -10.63 -2.14 -19.54
N TRP A 738 -11.02 -1.64 -20.72
CA TRP A 738 -11.42 -2.49 -21.83
C TRP A 738 -10.29 -3.39 -22.30
N THR A 739 -9.06 -2.85 -22.28
CA THR A 739 -7.85 -3.58 -22.68
C THR A 739 -7.22 -4.30 -21.51
N THR A 740 -7.12 -3.69 -20.33
CA THR A 740 -6.37 -4.28 -19.21
C THR A 740 -7.16 -5.27 -18.37
N GLY A 741 -8.50 -5.21 -18.36
CA GLY A 741 -9.32 -6.15 -17.58
C GLY A 741 -10.33 -6.92 -18.41
N VAL A 742 -11.16 -6.20 -19.18
CA VAL A 742 -12.31 -6.83 -19.87
C VAL A 742 -11.86 -7.76 -20.99
N LEU A 743 -10.84 -7.40 -21.77
CA LEU A 743 -10.33 -8.25 -22.85
C LEU A 743 -9.74 -9.56 -22.30
N GLU A 744 -8.95 -9.48 -21.22
CA GLU A 744 -8.37 -10.66 -20.57
C GLU A 744 -9.45 -11.58 -20.00
N ALA A 745 -10.40 -11.03 -19.25
CA ALA A 745 -11.52 -11.81 -18.70
C ALA A 745 -12.38 -12.42 -19.81
N LYS A 746 -12.65 -11.68 -20.88
CA LYS A 746 -13.37 -12.19 -22.06
C LYS A 746 -12.62 -13.37 -22.70
N ASN A 747 -11.30 -13.28 -22.82
CA ASN A 747 -10.48 -14.34 -23.43
C ASN A 747 -10.41 -15.58 -22.54
N ARG A 748 -10.28 -15.43 -21.22
CA ARG A 748 -10.32 -16.54 -20.24
C ARG A 748 -11.59 -17.39 -20.38
N HIS A 749 -12.73 -16.76 -20.64
CA HIS A 749 -14.01 -17.46 -20.81
C HIS A 749 -14.38 -17.76 -22.28
N ASN A 750 -13.47 -17.56 -23.24
CA ASN A 750 -13.70 -17.74 -24.68
C ASN A 750 -14.96 -17.03 -25.22
N TYR A 751 -15.35 -15.91 -24.60
CA TYR A 751 -16.50 -15.14 -25.07
C TYR A 751 -16.17 -14.28 -26.29
N SER A 752 -17.12 -14.16 -27.21
CA SER A 752 -17.02 -13.18 -28.30
C SER A 752 -17.50 -11.80 -27.86
N TRP A 753 -17.11 -10.74 -28.59
CA TRP A 753 -17.67 -9.40 -28.36
C TRP A 753 -19.19 -9.34 -28.58
N ARG A 754 -19.78 -10.30 -29.32
CA ARG A 754 -21.24 -10.45 -29.41
C ARG A 754 -21.84 -10.94 -28.10
N ASN A 755 -21.21 -11.91 -27.43
CA ASN A 755 -21.64 -12.35 -26.10
C ASN A 755 -21.62 -11.19 -25.10
N ILE A 756 -20.55 -10.39 -25.10
CA ILE A 756 -20.44 -9.18 -24.25
C ILE A 756 -21.58 -8.19 -24.53
N SER A 757 -21.89 -7.93 -25.80
CA SER A 757 -22.99 -7.04 -26.18
C SER A 757 -24.34 -7.58 -25.72
N THR A 758 -24.55 -8.90 -25.81
CA THR A 758 -25.75 -9.58 -25.30
C THR A 758 -25.87 -9.46 -23.79
N PHE A 759 -24.79 -9.69 -23.03
CA PHE A 759 -24.78 -9.54 -21.58
C PHE A 759 -25.09 -8.11 -21.13
N LEU A 760 -24.62 -7.12 -21.89
CA LEU A 760 -24.91 -5.72 -21.67
C LEU A 760 -26.31 -5.28 -22.13
N GLN A 761 -27.05 -6.16 -22.83
CA GLN A 761 -28.33 -5.86 -23.50
C GLN A 761 -28.21 -4.68 -24.47
N MET A 762 -27.13 -4.65 -25.24
CA MET A 762 -26.84 -3.60 -26.22
C MET A 762 -26.74 -4.20 -27.62
N SER A 763 -27.09 -3.39 -28.63
CA SER A 763 -26.78 -3.73 -30.03
C SER A 763 -25.26 -3.87 -30.19
N TYR A 764 -24.82 -4.83 -31.00
CA TYR A 764 -23.40 -5.04 -31.26
C TYR A 764 -22.80 -3.81 -31.96
N CYS A 765 -21.87 -3.11 -31.29
CA CYS A 765 -21.25 -1.89 -31.80
C CYS A 765 -19.78 -2.06 -32.23
N GLY A 766 -19.27 -3.30 -32.33
CA GLY A 766 -17.88 -3.58 -32.69
C GLY A 766 -16.86 -2.95 -31.71
N SER A 767 -15.72 -2.49 -32.23
CA SER A 767 -14.61 -1.91 -31.46
C SER A 767 -14.86 -0.50 -30.92
N SER A 768 -15.97 0.16 -31.30
CA SER A 768 -16.31 1.52 -30.84
C SER A 768 -16.56 1.61 -29.33
N LEU A 769 -16.95 0.49 -28.69
CA LEU A 769 -17.12 0.40 -27.24
C LEU A 769 -15.81 0.65 -26.49
N LEU A 770 -14.67 0.25 -27.06
CA LEU A 770 -13.33 0.31 -26.45
C LEU A 770 -12.80 1.75 -26.32
N GLN A 771 -13.41 2.70 -27.03
CA GLN A 771 -12.94 4.09 -27.07
C GLN A 771 -13.52 4.96 -25.94
N ASN A 772 -14.48 4.44 -25.18
CA ASN A 772 -15.23 5.20 -24.17
C ASN A 772 -15.04 4.64 -22.77
N ASN A 773 -15.07 5.52 -21.77
CA ASN A 773 -15.10 5.13 -20.37
C ASN A 773 -16.35 4.28 -20.05
N VAL A 774 -16.27 3.47 -19.00
CA VAL A 774 -17.31 2.51 -18.64
C VAL A 774 -18.05 3.00 -17.40
N GLY A 775 -19.35 3.29 -17.51
CA GLY A 775 -20.16 3.61 -16.34
C GLY A 775 -20.21 2.44 -15.34
N ARG A 776 -20.23 2.72 -14.04
CA ARG A 776 -20.16 1.70 -12.98
C ARG A 776 -21.22 0.61 -13.08
N ASN A 777 -22.48 0.95 -13.37
CA ASN A 777 -23.54 -0.04 -13.55
C ASN A 777 -23.22 -1.01 -14.70
N ARG A 778 -22.68 -0.48 -15.81
CA ARG A 778 -22.21 -1.30 -16.94
C ARG A 778 -21.05 -2.19 -16.52
N MET A 779 -20.13 -1.67 -15.70
CA MET A 779 -19.05 -2.49 -15.16
C MET A 779 -19.56 -3.62 -14.28
N GLY A 780 -20.52 -3.36 -13.39
CA GLY A 780 -21.11 -4.42 -12.56
C GLY A 780 -21.77 -5.53 -13.39
N LYS A 781 -22.44 -5.17 -14.50
CA LYS A 781 -22.97 -6.16 -15.45
C LYS A 781 -21.86 -6.97 -16.13
N LEU A 782 -20.76 -6.32 -16.53
CA LEU A 782 -19.60 -7.00 -17.10
C LEU A 782 -18.94 -7.93 -16.10
N ALA A 783 -18.76 -7.47 -14.87
CA ALA A 783 -18.16 -8.22 -13.77
C ALA A 783 -18.96 -9.49 -13.47
N LEU A 784 -20.30 -9.38 -13.36
CA LEU A 784 -21.18 -10.52 -13.16
C LEU A 784 -21.13 -11.51 -14.33
N ALA A 785 -21.15 -11.00 -15.56
CA ALA A 785 -21.13 -11.83 -16.76
C ALA A 785 -19.79 -12.53 -16.99
N LEU A 786 -18.68 -11.90 -16.62
CA LEU A 786 -17.33 -12.41 -16.78
C LEU A 786 -16.77 -13.07 -15.53
N GLN A 787 -17.53 -13.10 -14.43
CA GLN A 787 -17.15 -13.67 -13.13
C GLN A 787 -15.74 -13.22 -12.68
N ASP A 788 -15.40 -11.96 -12.93
CA ASP A 788 -14.08 -11.42 -12.67
C ASP A 788 -14.08 -10.54 -11.41
N GLN A 789 -13.21 -10.87 -10.46
CA GLN A 789 -13.12 -10.16 -9.19
C GLN A 789 -12.60 -8.74 -9.36
N THR A 790 -11.63 -8.49 -10.23
CA THR A 790 -11.07 -7.15 -10.48
C THR A 790 -12.13 -6.21 -11.04
N LEU A 791 -12.95 -6.70 -11.98
CA LEU A 791 -14.07 -5.92 -12.50
C LEU A 791 -15.14 -5.67 -11.43
N THR A 792 -15.35 -6.65 -10.53
CA THR A 792 -16.27 -6.52 -9.39
C THR A 792 -15.80 -5.41 -8.46
N ASP A 793 -14.53 -5.46 -8.02
CA ASP A 793 -13.90 -4.48 -7.15
C ASP A 793 -13.97 -3.07 -7.75
N LEU A 794 -13.68 -2.92 -9.05
CA LEU A 794 -13.79 -1.63 -9.73
C LEU A 794 -15.23 -1.11 -9.78
N SER A 795 -16.23 -1.99 -9.93
CA SER A 795 -17.63 -1.59 -9.97
C SER A 795 -18.14 -1.09 -8.62
N THR A 796 -17.70 -1.71 -7.52
CA THR A 796 -18.07 -1.40 -6.13
C THR A 796 -17.07 -0.47 -5.42
N SER A 797 -16.02 -0.03 -6.11
CA SER A 797 -14.97 0.80 -5.52
C SER A 797 -15.46 2.13 -4.93
N ASP A 798 -14.74 2.58 -3.90
CA ASP A 798 -14.99 3.84 -3.16
C ASP A 798 -14.35 5.06 -3.83
N ILE A 799 -13.72 4.87 -4.98
CA ILE A 799 -13.01 5.94 -5.69
C ILE A 799 -13.86 6.58 -6.78
N TYR A 800 -13.48 7.75 -7.22
CA TYR A 800 -13.98 8.41 -8.41
C TYR A 800 -12.76 8.76 -9.27
N TRP A 801 -12.86 8.51 -10.58
CA TRP A 801 -11.76 8.72 -11.52
C TRP A 801 -11.81 10.12 -12.11
N ASP A 802 -11.02 11.03 -11.55
CA ASP A 802 -11.03 12.44 -11.95
C ASP A 802 -9.90 12.75 -12.93
N GLU A 803 -10.22 13.55 -13.94
CA GLU A 803 -9.35 13.84 -15.08
C GLU A 803 -8.31 14.91 -14.71
N VAL A 804 -7.04 14.68 -15.02
CA VAL A 804 -5.98 15.68 -14.86
C VAL A 804 -6.19 16.81 -15.88
N GLN A 805 -6.45 18.02 -15.38
CA GLN A 805 -6.70 19.21 -16.19
C GLN A 805 -5.41 19.95 -16.54
N SER A 806 -4.49 20.09 -15.59
CA SER A 806 -3.23 20.81 -15.78
C SER A 806 -2.17 20.40 -14.78
N ILE A 807 -0.90 20.44 -15.20
CA ILE A 807 0.28 20.28 -14.36
C ILE A 807 1.18 21.49 -14.62
N THR A 808 1.49 22.27 -13.58
CA THR A 808 2.24 23.53 -13.73
C THR A 808 3.40 23.62 -12.74
N SER A 809 4.61 23.96 -13.21
CA SER A 809 5.77 24.13 -12.30
C SER A 809 5.58 25.37 -11.42
N LEU A 810 5.87 25.22 -10.13
CA LEU A 810 5.86 26.28 -9.13
C LEU A 810 7.26 26.61 -8.60
N GLY A 811 8.30 26.02 -9.21
CA GLY A 811 9.70 26.16 -8.81
C GLY A 811 10.06 25.40 -7.53
N ALA A 812 11.24 25.72 -6.99
CA ALA A 812 11.78 25.09 -5.80
C ALA A 812 11.03 25.52 -4.53
N ARG A 813 10.50 24.56 -3.77
CA ARG A 813 9.77 24.79 -2.52
C ARG A 813 10.12 23.75 -1.47
N GLU A 814 9.93 24.07 -0.19
CA GLU A 814 10.03 23.09 0.87
C GLU A 814 8.94 22.02 0.73
N VAL A 815 9.35 20.76 0.83
CA VAL A 815 8.49 19.59 0.68
C VAL A 815 8.61 18.66 1.89
N PHE A 816 7.56 17.91 2.11
CA PHE A 816 7.34 17.04 3.26
C PHE A 816 6.96 15.65 2.76
N ASP A 817 7.22 14.67 3.60
CA ASP A 817 6.87 13.27 3.36
C ASP A 817 6.25 12.68 4.62
N ALA A 818 5.45 11.62 4.44
CA ALA A 818 4.71 10.96 5.49
C ALA A 818 4.97 9.45 5.51
N THR A 819 4.90 8.86 6.70
CA THR A 819 5.04 7.42 6.93
C THR A 819 3.70 6.85 7.31
N VAL A 820 3.14 6.00 6.44
CA VAL A 820 1.96 5.17 6.69
C VAL A 820 2.37 3.71 6.51
N PRO A 821 2.47 2.93 7.59
CA PRO A 821 2.74 1.49 7.51
C PRO A 821 1.61 0.73 6.80
N GLY A 822 1.94 -0.38 6.14
CA GLY A 822 0.97 -1.30 5.55
C GLY A 822 0.58 -0.94 4.12
N LEU A 823 -0.41 -0.06 3.92
CA LEU A 823 -0.91 0.28 2.57
C LEU A 823 -0.03 1.31 1.85
N HIS A 824 0.87 1.98 2.58
CA HIS A 824 1.82 2.95 2.04
C HIS A 824 1.21 4.06 1.20
N ASN A 825 -0.04 4.43 1.42
CA ASN A 825 -0.70 5.55 0.75
C ASN A 825 -1.68 6.24 1.70
N PHE A 826 -2.13 7.44 1.34
CA PHE A 826 -3.05 8.23 2.12
C PHE A 826 -3.82 9.23 1.25
N LEU A 827 -4.90 9.78 1.81
CA LEU A 827 -5.67 10.86 1.21
C LEU A 827 -5.07 12.23 1.57
N ALA A 828 -4.77 13.04 0.56
CA ALA A 828 -4.24 14.39 0.70
C ALA A 828 -4.95 15.36 -0.27
N ASN A 829 -5.48 16.47 0.24
CA ASN A 829 -6.31 17.40 -0.55
C ASN A 829 -7.42 16.69 -1.36
N ASP A 830 -8.04 15.67 -0.77
CA ASP A 830 -9.07 14.83 -1.42
C ASP A 830 -8.56 14.06 -2.65
N ILE A 831 -7.27 13.73 -2.71
CA ILE A 831 -6.62 12.90 -3.76
C ILE A 831 -5.80 11.80 -3.10
N PHE A 832 -5.84 10.57 -3.62
CA PHE A 832 -5.01 9.47 -3.12
C PHE A 832 -3.57 9.56 -3.63
N VAL A 833 -2.62 9.48 -2.69
CA VAL A 833 -1.17 9.67 -2.91
C VAL A 833 -0.36 8.60 -2.17
N HIS A 834 0.81 8.21 -2.69
CA HIS A 834 1.63 7.12 -2.13
C HIS A 834 2.92 7.58 -1.42
N ASN A 835 3.39 6.79 -0.45
CA ASN A 835 4.58 6.98 0.38
C ASN A 835 5.90 6.56 -0.30
N SER A 836 7.01 6.77 0.39
CA SER A 836 8.37 6.38 0.03
C SER A 836 8.71 4.88 0.17
N ILE A 837 9.52 4.35 -0.76
CA ILE A 837 10.06 2.97 -0.88
C ILE A 837 11.00 2.56 0.29
N GLU A 838 11.57 3.54 1.01
CA GLU A 838 12.64 3.36 2.03
C GLU A 838 12.26 2.47 3.24
N GLN A 839 11.02 2.03 3.38
CA GLN A 839 10.52 1.54 4.66
C GLN A 839 11.04 0.14 5.01
N ASP A 840 11.24 -0.76 4.05
CA ASP A 840 11.44 -2.19 4.34
C ASP A 840 12.88 -2.60 4.71
N SER A 841 13.87 -1.71 4.51
CA SER A 841 15.26 -1.95 4.91
C SER A 841 15.52 -1.75 6.40
N ASP A 842 16.47 -2.49 6.95
CA ASP A 842 16.95 -2.30 8.33
C ASP A 842 18.16 -1.36 8.37
N VAL A 843 19.03 -1.46 7.35
CA VAL A 843 20.23 -0.64 7.18
C VAL A 843 20.28 -0.09 5.76
N VAL A 844 20.67 1.19 5.62
CA VAL A 844 20.94 1.83 4.33
C VAL A 844 22.34 2.42 4.35
N LEU A 845 23.16 1.97 3.41
CA LEU A 845 24.53 2.41 3.19
C LEU A 845 24.63 3.16 1.85
N PHE A 846 25.30 4.31 1.85
CA PHE A 846 25.71 4.99 0.62
C PHE A 846 27.21 4.96 0.41
N ILE A 847 27.65 4.94 -0.84
CA ILE A 847 29.05 5.18 -1.21
C ILE A 847 29.15 6.57 -1.85
N TYR A 848 30.05 7.40 -1.32
CA TYR A 848 30.42 8.69 -1.89
C TYR A 848 31.94 8.75 -2.08
N ARG A 849 32.38 9.24 -3.23
CA ARG A 849 33.80 9.46 -3.54
C ARG A 849 33.98 10.87 -4.05
N ASP A 850 34.61 11.71 -3.25
CA ASP A 850 34.83 13.13 -3.58
C ASP A 850 35.61 13.30 -4.89
N GLU A 851 36.65 12.48 -5.08
CA GLU A 851 37.50 12.45 -6.27
C GLU A 851 36.74 12.20 -7.59
N TYR A 852 35.58 11.56 -7.54
CA TYR A 852 34.75 11.36 -8.73
C TYR A 852 34.17 12.69 -9.25
N TYR A 853 33.84 13.61 -8.34
CA TYR A 853 33.24 14.91 -8.66
C TYR A 853 34.29 16.02 -8.74
N HIS A 854 35.34 15.93 -7.93
CA HIS A 854 36.38 16.94 -7.78
C HIS A 854 37.75 16.33 -8.02
N ARG A 855 38.32 16.53 -9.21
CA ARG A 855 39.64 15.97 -9.58
C ARG A 855 40.80 16.52 -8.73
N ASP A 856 40.67 17.73 -8.22
CA ASP A 856 41.69 18.41 -7.40
C ASP A 856 41.44 18.24 -5.89
N THR A 857 40.76 17.16 -5.48
CA THR A 857 40.44 16.91 -4.07
C THR A 857 41.68 16.68 -3.21
N ASN A 858 41.62 17.14 -1.96
CA ASN A 858 42.63 16.85 -0.94
C ASN A 858 42.51 15.42 -0.35
N ARG A 859 41.50 14.63 -0.76
CA ARG A 859 41.23 13.27 -0.27
C ARG A 859 41.22 12.24 -1.43
N PRO A 860 42.31 12.11 -2.22
CA PRO A 860 42.35 11.16 -3.33
C PRO A 860 42.22 9.72 -2.84
N CYS A 861 41.55 8.86 -3.62
CA CYS A 861 41.34 7.45 -3.28
C CYS A 861 40.60 7.17 -1.96
N ILE A 862 39.95 8.16 -1.34
CA ILE A 862 39.09 7.95 -0.16
C ILE A 862 37.63 7.81 -0.60
N ALA A 863 36.93 6.84 -0.02
CA ALA A 863 35.51 6.64 -0.17
C ALA A 863 34.80 6.74 1.18
N ASP A 864 33.80 7.61 1.24
CA ASP A 864 32.92 7.78 2.37
C ASP A 864 31.77 6.76 2.29
N ILE A 865 31.69 5.88 3.28
CA ILE A 865 30.58 4.95 3.48
C ILE A 865 29.63 5.59 4.51
N ILE A 866 28.46 6.01 4.04
CA ILE A 866 27.48 6.76 4.83
C ILE A 866 26.36 5.82 5.27
N ILE A 867 26.22 5.60 6.57
CA ILE A 867 25.16 4.81 7.19
C ILE A 867 23.98 5.75 7.44
N ALA A 868 23.10 5.85 6.45
CA ALA A 868 22.02 6.83 6.46
C ALA A 868 20.77 6.37 7.23
N LYS A 869 20.59 5.05 7.36
CA LYS A 869 19.52 4.43 8.17
C LYS A 869 20.09 3.21 8.88
N HIS A 870 19.77 3.06 10.16
CA HIS A 870 20.03 1.85 10.92
C HIS A 870 18.94 1.69 11.99
N ARG A 871 18.12 0.63 11.92
CA ARG A 871 16.98 0.43 12.84
C ARG A 871 17.40 0.08 14.28
N ASN A 872 18.54 -0.58 14.45
CA ASN A 872 18.97 -1.21 15.70
C ASN A 872 20.34 -0.70 16.18
N GLY A 873 20.88 0.38 15.59
CA GLY A 873 22.22 0.87 15.87
C GLY A 873 22.44 2.30 15.36
N PRO A 874 23.66 2.85 15.52
CA PRO A 874 23.96 4.23 15.19
C PRO A 874 24.06 4.47 13.68
N THR A 875 23.61 5.63 13.23
CA THR A 875 23.95 6.20 11.91
C THR A 875 25.28 6.93 11.98
N GLY A 876 25.96 7.09 10.85
CA GLY A 876 27.24 7.80 10.81
C GLY A 876 27.93 7.68 9.46
N GLN A 877 29.20 8.05 9.43
CA GLN A 877 30.04 7.98 8.25
C GLN A 877 31.39 7.40 8.63
N LEU A 878 31.95 6.58 7.75
CA LEU A 878 33.29 6.01 7.88
C LEU A 878 34.02 6.08 6.54
N GLU A 879 35.34 5.99 6.59
CA GLU A 879 36.20 6.13 5.43
C GLU A 879 36.84 4.78 5.08
N LEU A 880 36.82 4.43 3.80
CA LEU A 880 37.56 3.29 3.24
C LEU A 880 38.51 3.78 2.15
N TYR A 881 39.61 3.05 1.94
CA TYR A 881 40.51 3.29 0.83
C TYR A 881 39.97 2.60 -0.43
N TRP A 882 39.82 3.36 -1.53
CA TRP A 882 39.45 2.89 -2.85
C TRP A 882 40.70 2.69 -3.71
N ASP A 883 40.99 1.43 -4.07
CA ASP A 883 42.08 1.07 -4.95
C ASP A 883 41.59 1.05 -6.40
N LYS A 884 41.95 2.06 -7.19
CA LYS A 884 41.51 2.21 -8.59
C LYS A 884 42.04 1.12 -9.51
N GLU A 885 43.29 0.71 -9.32
CA GLU A 885 43.97 -0.30 -10.16
C GLU A 885 43.32 -1.68 -9.97
N ARG A 886 43.01 -1.99 -8.71
CA ARG A 886 42.44 -3.29 -8.32
C ARG A 886 40.91 -3.31 -8.28
N VAL A 887 40.27 -2.16 -8.42
CA VAL A 887 38.81 -1.97 -8.34
C VAL A 887 38.22 -2.57 -7.04
N SER A 888 38.89 -2.33 -5.89
CA SER A 888 38.58 -2.92 -4.57
C SER A 888 38.69 -1.90 -3.43
N PHE A 889 38.07 -2.23 -2.29
CA PHE A 889 38.10 -1.43 -1.05
C PHE A 889 39.03 -2.04 0.01
N ARG A 890 39.67 -1.19 0.82
CA ARG A 890 40.53 -1.59 1.94
C ARG A 890 40.27 -0.76 3.20
N ASN A 891 40.59 -1.33 4.37
CA ASN A 891 40.62 -0.57 5.63
C ASN A 891 41.73 0.49 5.56
N LEU A 892 41.47 1.69 6.08
CA LEU A 892 42.51 2.70 6.28
C LEU A 892 43.38 2.33 7.49
N ALA A 893 44.70 2.51 7.36
CA ALA A 893 45.61 2.33 8.48
C ALA A 893 45.42 3.48 9.48
N LYS A 894 45.02 3.16 10.72
CA LYS A 894 44.97 4.16 11.79
C LYS A 894 46.39 4.48 12.24
N THR A 895 46.86 5.69 11.97
CA THR A 895 48.03 6.24 12.66
C THR A 895 47.63 6.42 14.12
N SER A 896 48.19 5.60 15.00
CA SER A 896 48.08 5.76 16.44
C SER A 896 48.79 7.04 16.87
N SER A 897 48.12 8.18 16.73
CA SER A 897 48.46 9.40 17.46
C SER A 897 47.63 9.37 18.75
N GLY A 898 48.25 8.86 19.81
CA GLY A 898 47.70 9.01 21.15
C GLY A 898 47.58 10.50 21.49
N PRO A 899 46.62 10.90 22.34
CA PRO A 899 46.58 12.26 22.83
C PRO A 899 47.86 12.50 23.64
N GLY A 900 48.71 13.39 23.14
CA GLY A 900 49.81 13.92 23.91
C GLY A 900 49.24 14.60 25.15
N GLU A 901 49.73 14.18 26.32
CA GLU A 901 49.68 14.97 27.54
C GLU A 901 50.22 16.37 27.23
N LEU A 902 49.32 17.36 27.26
CA LEU A 902 49.66 18.77 27.42
C LEU A 902 48.59 19.40 28.30
N ALA A 903 49.01 19.62 29.56
CA ALA A 903 48.39 20.34 30.68
C ALA A 903 47.16 19.72 31.35
#